data_AF-A0A6M0SHA2-F1
#
_entry.id   AF-A0A6M0SHA2-F1
#
_cell.length_a   1.000
_cell.length_b   1.000
_cell.length_c   1.000
_cell.angle_alpha   90.00
_cell.angle_beta   90.00
_cell.angle_gamma   90.00
#
_symmetry.space_group_name_H-M   'P 1'
#
loop_
_entity.id
_entity.type
_entity.pdbx_description
1 polymer ?
#
loop_
_entity_poly.entity_id
_entity_poly.type
_entity_poly.pdbx_seq_one_letter_code
_entity_poly.pdbx_strand_id
1 'polypeptide(L)'
;MKRGLDNSLIRIYDANERCVGIGVLISKKYFLTCAHVVADALGLERTVSRAPKGIIRLDFPFLIEHELLTAQVVEEGWQPMRRDVSTRPQRGEDIAVLRLHREAPKAAYLSQFVQTEQLENHEIEVYGVPVGNPQGVWAGGQLVNKLPNGWMQLESSSQLGYRIEPGFSGSPIWDKELQAVVGITVATDPRRPDARVGFAIPTEMLALAWPDLAEQAIPSCPYRGLFAFREQDARFFFGRTQLVESLIQSFNNQAFTTVIGPSGSGKTSIIFAGLIPRLRTARQWLIETFRPGDRPFWNLAAIFVKLLEPNLRETDQLSERIKQAELLAQGQLKIQDILSRLLEKYPEQQLLLVIDQFEELYTLCPKPEERQNFLNQILVIAKHPPFCKVIVSLRADFMGFALSDSTLAKALQHGDIKVGPMTPDELRKAIIEPANLLGIAFEEGLVDLLISKVAEEPGSLPLLEFTLKQLWSRQRHGRLTFEAYKDPEIGGVETALVNYASDIYSRFSEADKRQARRILVQLVRPGEGTDDTRRLATRSDLGEESWDLITKRGGLADSRLVVTGRNAGGQETVEVVHEALIQKWDLLKGWMEDDRRFRTWQEQFRVNVRQWNETNKDKATLLRGKPLTDASAWKRQRPYEFSQSESSYIQRSLIRERIRQCSFFSIGVILSALTVFGQRQFAGRQFQQQFSAVLIAGSTEPSYIHILPRAIQIANQRVNSDEIDEAIEIHKNVLKAVQTFEESASVENRNRLTEKDLRKLRMIKETAERELVDIISQYYIPQLQNDLSESPPHIGFSKKNAKFTDFEHQFTGALKTTYRILLRKPGLGADEDDDGRLGLEEILYLPCGTLKEIEELWHLATKNDCGFYGEDFYESTTCDELSGETLSYRLFESVDAIEKRITSCPNFKASKA
;
A
#
# COMPACT_ATOMS: atom_id res chain seq x y z
N MET A 1 -7.24 27.66 17.38
CA MET A 1 -7.03 28.96 16.71
C MET A 1 -8.08 29.24 15.65
N LYS A 2 -8.26 28.43 14.59
CA LYS A 2 -9.22 28.75 13.52
C LYS A 2 -10.73 28.68 13.85
N ARG A 3 -11.17 27.90 14.87
CA ARG A 3 -12.52 28.06 15.46
C ARG A 3 -12.77 29.49 15.95
N GLY A 4 -11.70 30.20 16.32
CA GLY A 4 -11.75 31.60 16.68
C GLY A 4 -12.14 32.49 15.50
N LEU A 5 -11.64 32.20 14.30
CA LEU A 5 -12.06 32.89 13.08
C LEU A 5 -13.52 32.57 12.76
N ASP A 6 -13.91 31.29 12.73
CA ASP A 6 -15.28 30.87 12.40
C ASP A 6 -16.31 31.57 13.30
N ASN A 7 -16.04 31.64 14.61
CA ASN A 7 -16.91 32.29 15.58
C ASN A 7 -16.76 33.83 15.64
N SER A 8 -15.91 34.42 14.81
CA SER A 8 -15.73 35.89 14.69
C SER A 8 -16.39 36.49 13.46
N LEU A 9 -16.77 35.65 12.49
CA LEU A 9 -17.36 36.06 11.22
C LEU A 9 -18.80 36.51 11.41
N ILE A 10 -19.21 37.52 10.64
CA ILE A 10 -20.61 37.93 10.53
C ILE A 10 -21.04 38.06 9.07
N ARG A 11 -22.31 37.81 8.79
CA ARG A 11 -22.95 38.16 7.51
C ARG A 11 -23.73 39.45 7.67
N ILE A 12 -23.63 40.34 6.68
CA ILE A 12 -24.31 41.64 6.67
C ILE A 12 -25.43 41.60 5.64
N TYR A 13 -26.63 42.04 6.02
CA TYR A 13 -27.83 41.93 5.22
C TYR A 13 -28.38 43.28 4.77
N ASP A 14 -28.92 43.32 3.55
CA ASP A 14 -29.72 44.44 3.06
C ASP A 14 -31.18 44.40 3.57
N ALA A 15 -31.98 45.39 3.16
CA ALA A 15 -33.41 45.45 3.51
C ALA A 15 -34.25 44.27 2.98
N ASN A 16 -33.75 43.53 1.98
CA ASN A 16 -34.39 42.35 1.39
C ASN A 16 -33.85 41.04 1.95
N GLU A 17 -33.13 41.08 3.07
CA GLU A 17 -32.49 39.92 3.73
C GLU A 17 -31.49 39.18 2.84
N ARG A 18 -30.89 39.88 1.87
CA ARG A 18 -29.79 39.34 1.06
C ARG A 18 -28.47 39.69 1.72
N CYS A 19 -27.59 38.69 1.85
CA CYS A 19 -26.23 38.92 2.33
C CYS A 19 -25.46 39.74 1.29
N VAL A 20 -25.02 40.94 1.67
CA VAL A 20 -24.27 41.86 0.79
C VAL A 20 -22.76 41.84 1.06
N GLY A 21 -22.34 41.25 2.17
CA GLY A 21 -20.92 41.07 2.49
C GLY A 21 -20.71 40.48 3.87
N ILE A 22 -19.44 40.39 4.25
CA ILE A 22 -18.96 39.77 5.47
C ILE A 22 -18.32 40.85 6.36
N GLY A 23 -18.25 40.58 7.66
CA GLY A 23 -17.44 41.34 8.60
C GLY A 23 -16.76 40.43 9.62
N VAL A 24 -15.88 41.02 10.41
CA VAL A 24 -15.09 40.31 11.44
C VAL A 24 -15.14 41.05 12.76
N LEU A 25 -15.31 40.30 13.85
CA LEU A 25 -15.33 40.81 15.22
C LEU A 25 -13.92 41.22 15.65
N ILE A 26 -13.75 42.50 16.02
CA ILE A 26 -12.48 43.08 16.50
C ILE A 26 -12.51 43.47 17.98
N SER A 27 -13.68 43.47 18.61
CA SER A 27 -13.86 43.55 20.07
C SER A 27 -15.25 43.05 20.44
N LYS A 28 -15.60 42.96 21.73
CA LYS A 28 -16.96 42.52 22.16
C LYS A 28 -18.13 43.36 21.58
N LYS A 29 -17.86 44.55 21.05
CA LYS A 29 -18.88 45.49 20.54
C LYS A 29 -18.63 46.01 19.12
N TYR A 30 -17.44 45.81 18.56
CA TYR A 30 -17.05 46.40 17.28
C TYR A 30 -16.72 45.35 16.23
N PHE A 31 -17.19 45.58 15.01
CA PHE A 31 -16.86 44.80 13.82
C PHE A 31 -16.19 45.65 12.76
N LEU A 32 -15.39 45.01 11.93
CA LEU A 32 -14.76 45.61 10.76
C LEU A 32 -15.35 45.00 9.48
N THR A 33 -15.62 45.83 8.48
CA THR A 33 -16.05 45.43 7.13
C THR A 33 -15.64 46.50 6.10
N CYS A 34 -16.01 46.32 4.84
CA CYS A 34 -15.82 47.34 3.81
C CYS A 34 -16.92 48.42 3.85
N ALA A 35 -16.57 49.67 3.57
CA ALA A 35 -17.54 50.77 3.53
C ALA A 35 -18.62 50.57 2.45
N HIS A 36 -18.26 50.01 1.29
CA HIS A 36 -19.25 49.71 0.25
C HIS A 36 -20.26 48.62 0.67
N VAL A 37 -19.87 47.67 1.52
CA VAL A 37 -20.80 46.64 2.04
C VAL A 37 -21.88 47.28 2.89
N VAL A 38 -21.50 48.27 3.70
CA VAL A 38 -22.45 49.06 4.51
C VAL A 38 -23.34 49.93 3.62
N ALA A 39 -22.77 50.55 2.57
CA ALA A 39 -23.55 51.34 1.63
C ALA A 39 -24.58 50.47 0.90
N ASP A 40 -24.18 49.28 0.43
CA ASP A 40 -25.07 48.31 -0.21
C ASP A 40 -26.17 47.83 0.75
N ALA A 41 -25.84 47.54 2.01
CA ALA A 41 -26.81 47.13 3.04
C ALA A 41 -27.91 48.20 3.29
N LEU A 42 -27.55 49.48 3.15
CA LEU A 42 -28.45 50.61 3.36
C LEU A 42 -29.08 51.14 2.06
N GLY A 43 -28.76 50.56 0.90
CA GLY A 43 -29.22 51.03 -0.40
C GLY A 43 -28.69 52.42 -0.79
N LEU A 44 -27.48 52.77 -0.36
CA LEU A 44 -26.81 54.05 -0.61
C LEU A 44 -25.78 53.96 -1.73
N GLU A 45 -25.34 55.10 -2.29
CA GLU A 45 -24.18 55.12 -3.18
C GLU A 45 -22.91 54.69 -2.44
N ARG A 46 -22.12 53.78 -3.04
CA ARG A 46 -20.85 53.27 -2.48
C ARG A 46 -19.79 54.35 -2.21
N THR A 47 -19.96 55.56 -2.75
CA THR A 47 -19.06 56.70 -2.59
C THR A 47 -19.56 57.73 -1.58
N VAL A 48 -20.52 57.36 -0.72
CA VAL A 48 -21.10 58.25 0.29
C VAL A 48 -20.02 58.76 1.27
N SER A 49 -19.83 60.08 1.32
CA SER A 49 -18.71 60.70 2.04
C SER A 49 -18.91 60.75 3.56
N ARG A 50 -20.15 60.92 4.02
CA ARG A 50 -20.50 60.97 5.45
C ARG A 50 -20.90 59.59 5.95
N ALA A 51 -20.55 59.31 7.22
CA ALA A 51 -20.97 58.08 7.88
C ALA A 51 -22.51 57.95 7.88
N PRO A 52 -23.06 56.85 7.33
CA PRO A 52 -24.50 56.68 7.26
C PRO A 52 -25.07 56.33 8.64
N LYS A 53 -26.27 56.85 8.96
CA LYS A 53 -26.95 56.66 10.26
C LYS A 53 -27.94 55.49 10.29
N GLY A 54 -27.95 54.66 9.26
CA GLY A 54 -28.88 53.54 9.14
C GLY A 54 -28.55 52.38 10.08
N ILE A 55 -29.56 51.54 10.34
CA ILE A 55 -29.39 50.30 11.11
C ILE A 55 -28.91 49.19 10.17
N ILE A 56 -27.81 48.54 10.54
CA ILE A 56 -27.26 47.37 9.84
C ILE A 56 -27.74 46.10 10.52
N ARG A 57 -28.25 45.15 9.75
CA ARG A 57 -28.66 43.81 10.23
C ARG A 57 -27.56 42.81 9.94
N LEU A 58 -27.24 41.95 10.90
CA LEU A 58 -26.16 40.97 10.79
C LEU A 58 -26.43 39.71 11.61
N ASP A 59 -25.80 38.60 11.27
CA ASP A 59 -25.79 37.37 12.07
C ASP A 59 -24.41 36.71 12.12
N PHE A 60 -24.26 35.67 12.95
CA PHE A 60 -23.05 34.85 13.05
C PHE A 60 -23.28 33.50 12.35
N PRO A 61 -22.71 33.24 11.16
CA PRO A 61 -23.03 32.05 10.35
C PRO A 61 -22.64 30.72 11.00
N PHE A 62 -21.67 30.71 11.93
CA PHE A 62 -21.15 29.49 12.57
C PHE A 62 -21.60 29.34 14.05
N LEU A 63 -22.42 30.25 14.56
CA LEU A 63 -23.00 30.14 15.90
C LEU A 63 -24.45 29.64 15.81
N ILE A 64 -24.86 28.83 16.79
CA ILE A 64 -26.12 28.07 16.79
C ILE A 64 -27.35 29.00 16.91
N GLU A 65 -27.17 30.23 17.39
CA GLU A 65 -28.22 31.26 17.41
C GLU A 65 -28.19 32.06 16.10
N HIS A 66 -29.01 31.66 15.12
CA HIS A 66 -29.30 32.46 13.92
C HIS A 66 -30.20 33.68 14.24
N GLU A 67 -29.90 34.41 15.31
CA GLU A 67 -30.60 35.66 15.64
C GLU A 67 -29.97 36.82 14.85
N LEU A 68 -30.82 37.55 14.11
CA LEU A 68 -30.40 38.79 13.48
C LEU A 68 -30.16 39.87 14.55
N LEU A 69 -28.91 40.27 14.69
CA LEU A 69 -28.47 41.40 15.51
C LEU A 69 -28.49 42.70 14.70
N THR A 70 -28.44 43.81 15.43
CA THR A 70 -28.38 45.14 14.82
C THR A 70 -27.14 45.90 15.25
N ALA A 71 -26.55 46.62 14.31
CA ALA A 71 -25.40 47.49 14.52
C ALA A 71 -25.61 48.84 13.82
N GLN A 72 -24.74 49.80 14.12
CA GLN A 72 -24.69 51.10 13.47
C GLN A 72 -23.24 51.45 13.13
N VAL A 73 -23.05 52.29 12.12
CA VAL A 73 -21.71 52.78 11.76
C VAL A 73 -21.17 53.69 12.85
N VAL A 74 -19.88 53.55 13.15
CA VAL A 74 -19.11 54.47 13.99
C VAL A 74 -18.51 55.54 13.10
N GLU A 75 -18.75 56.82 13.42
CA GLU A 75 -18.34 57.94 12.56
C GLU A 75 -16.82 58.03 12.41
N GLU A 76 -16.09 57.77 13.50
CA GLU A 76 -14.62 57.78 13.53
C GLU A 76 -14.01 56.60 12.74
N GLY A 77 -14.77 55.53 12.55
CA GLY A 77 -14.35 54.33 11.81
C GLY A 77 -14.90 54.25 10.39
N TRP A 78 -15.41 55.37 9.84
CA TRP A 78 -15.94 55.44 8.47
C TRP A 78 -14.93 56.04 7.50
N GLN A 79 -14.43 55.21 6.58
CA GLN A 79 -13.55 55.63 5.48
C GLN A 79 -14.16 55.16 4.15
N PRO A 80 -14.70 56.08 3.32
CA PRO A 80 -15.44 55.73 2.12
C PRO A 80 -14.55 55.60 0.88
N MET A 81 -15.01 54.80 -0.08
CA MET A 81 -14.37 54.63 -1.38
C MET A 81 -14.29 55.97 -2.16
N ARG A 82 -13.08 56.41 -2.54
CA ARG A 82 -12.84 57.67 -3.28
C ARG A 82 -12.83 57.46 -4.80
N ARG A 83 -13.39 58.40 -5.58
CA ARG A 83 -13.53 58.31 -7.05
C ARG A 83 -12.27 58.66 -7.88
N ASP A 84 -11.24 59.30 -7.31
CA ASP A 84 -10.16 59.91 -8.10
C ASP A 84 -8.77 59.29 -7.81
N VAL A 85 -8.21 58.57 -8.78
CA VAL A 85 -6.92 57.82 -8.71
C VAL A 85 -5.80 58.54 -9.46
N SER A 86 -6.03 59.76 -9.96
CA SER A 86 -5.23 60.28 -11.08
C SER A 86 -3.97 61.10 -10.74
N THR A 87 -3.73 61.55 -9.50
CA THR A 87 -2.60 62.51 -9.29
C THR A 87 -1.72 62.34 -8.03
N ARG A 88 -2.08 61.50 -7.03
CA ARG A 88 -1.17 61.06 -5.95
C ARG A 88 -1.62 59.70 -5.41
N PRO A 89 -0.72 58.73 -5.12
CA PRO A 89 -1.10 57.50 -4.44
C PRO A 89 -1.28 57.79 -2.95
N GLN A 90 -2.41 58.37 -2.57
CA GLN A 90 -2.82 58.47 -1.16
C GLN A 90 -4.17 57.77 -0.96
N ARG A 91 -4.11 56.64 -0.26
CA ARG A 91 -5.15 55.96 0.54
C ARG A 91 -6.58 56.05 -0.01
N GLY A 92 -6.93 55.11 -0.88
CA GLY A 92 -8.33 54.75 -1.11
C GLY A 92 -8.74 53.81 0.01
N GLU A 93 -9.48 54.32 0.99
CA GLU A 93 -9.85 53.49 2.14
C GLU A 93 -11.34 53.24 2.10
N ASP A 94 -11.69 51.96 1.96
CA ASP A 94 -13.03 51.39 1.86
C ASP A 94 -13.28 50.58 3.13
N ILE A 95 -13.27 51.26 4.29
CA ILE A 95 -13.25 50.66 5.63
C ILE A 95 -14.43 51.20 6.43
N ALA A 96 -15.17 50.31 7.09
CA ALA A 96 -16.22 50.69 8.03
C ALA A 96 -16.12 49.89 9.33
N VAL A 97 -16.23 50.61 10.45
CA VAL A 97 -16.40 50.01 11.78
C VAL A 97 -17.86 50.08 12.19
N LEU A 98 -18.42 48.94 12.59
CA LEU A 98 -19.79 48.81 13.08
C LEU A 98 -19.80 48.60 14.58
N ARG A 99 -20.65 49.32 15.31
CA ARG A 99 -20.92 49.10 16.73
C ARG A 99 -22.23 48.36 16.91
N LEU A 100 -22.19 47.20 17.56
CA LEU A 100 -23.40 46.48 17.97
C LEU A 100 -24.21 47.26 19.01
N HIS A 101 -25.53 47.14 18.93
CA HIS A 101 -26.43 47.62 19.99
C HIS A 101 -26.44 46.73 21.24
N ARG A 102 -26.08 45.44 21.10
CA ARG A 102 -25.97 44.45 22.18
C ARG A 102 -24.56 43.84 22.20
N GLU A 103 -24.14 43.23 23.30
CA GLU A 103 -22.84 42.53 23.28
C GLU A 103 -22.88 41.31 22.35
N ALA A 104 -21.74 40.99 21.74
CA ALA A 104 -21.60 39.77 20.94
C ALA A 104 -21.89 38.51 21.79
N PRO A 105 -22.40 37.41 21.18
CA PRO A 105 -22.63 36.17 21.88
C PRO A 105 -21.40 35.69 22.64
N LYS A 106 -21.56 35.06 23.81
CA LYS A 106 -20.42 34.60 24.64
C LYS A 106 -19.49 33.61 23.92
N ALA A 107 -20.03 32.88 22.95
CA ALA A 107 -19.27 31.93 22.12
C ALA A 107 -18.50 32.60 20.97
N ALA A 108 -18.75 33.89 20.71
CA ALA A 108 -18.02 34.67 19.72
C ALA A 108 -16.58 34.92 20.20
N TYR A 109 -15.64 34.86 19.26
CA TYR A 109 -14.21 34.92 19.56
C TYR A 109 -13.58 36.12 18.84
N LEU A 110 -12.55 36.71 19.45
CA LEU A 110 -11.81 37.82 18.83
C LEU A 110 -10.73 37.25 17.90
N SER A 111 -10.81 37.59 16.62
CA SER A 111 -9.76 37.20 15.68
C SER A 111 -8.47 37.96 15.97
N GLN A 112 -7.35 37.24 15.94
CA GLN A 112 -6.03 37.83 16.09
C GLN A 112 -5.60 38.46 14.77
N PHE A 113 -5.34 39.76 14.78
CA PHE A 113 -4.81 40.48 13.63
C PHE A 113 -3.28 40.57 13.73
N VAL A 114 -2.60 40.33 12.61
CA VAL A 114 -1.14 40.41 12.52
C VAL A 114 -0.73 41.49 11.54
N GLN A 115 0.22 42.32 11.98
CA GLN A 115 0.90 43.31 11.14
C GLN A 115 2.21 42.70 10.60
N THR A 116 2.36 42.66 9.28
CA THR A 116 3.58 42.19 8.62
C THR A 116 3.69 42.68 7.17
N GLU A 117 4.93 42.96 6.75
CA GLU A 117 5.24 43.29 5.36
C GLU A 117 5.60 42.05 4.53
N GLN A 118 5.87 40.92 5.17
CA GLN A 118 6.28 39.67 4.54
C GLN A 118 5.08 38.74 4.40
N LEU A 119 4.37 38.85 3.28
CA LEU A 119 3.17 38.04 2.98
C LEU A 119 3.19 37.42 1.57
N GLU A 120 4.26 37.65 0.81
CA GLU A 120 4.36 37.17 -0.56
C GLU A 120 4.37 35.64 -0.60
N ASN A 121 3.52 35.08 -1.48
CA ASN A 121 3.28 33.65 -1.70
C ASN A 121 2.63 32.88 -0.54
N HIS A 122 2.20 33.57 0.52
CA HIS A 122 1.49 32.91 1.62
C HIS A 122 0.14 32.37 1.16
N GLU A 123 -0.19 31.15 1.59
CA GLU A 123 -1.51 30.57 1.37
C GLU A 123 -2.56 31.18 2.30
N ILE A 124 -3.69 31.56 1.71
CA ILE A 124 -4.81 32.18 2.41
C ILE A 124 -6.12 31.43 2.23
N GLU A 125 -7.04 31.66 3.16
CA GLU A 125 -8.43 31.27 3.05
C GLU A 125 -9.36 32.44 3.41
N VAL A 126 -10.48 32.53 2.70
CA VAL A 126 -11.50 33.56 2.90
C VAL A 126 -12.88 32.90 2.84
N TYR A 127 -13.77 33.29 3.75
CA TYR A 127 -15.18 32.87 3.72
C TYR A 127 -16.04 33.92 3.03
N GLY A 128 -16.98 33.51 2.19
CA GLY A 128 -17.91 34.43 1.52
C GLY A 128 -19.24 33.79 1.21
N VAL A 129 -20.23 34.62 0.89
CA VAL A 129 -21.60 34.18 0.51
C VAL A 129 -21.87 34.64 -0.91
N PRO A 130 -21.32 33.95 -1.93
CA PRO A 130 -21.56 34.30 -3.32
C PRO A 130 -22.98 33.95 -3.76
N VAL A 131 -23.41 34.54 -4.87
CA VAL A 131 -24.73 34.28 -5.46
C VAL A 131 -24.89 32.77 -5.73
N GLY A 132 -26.00 32.20 -5.27
CA GLY A 132 -26.31 30.77 -5.40
C GLY A 132 -25.83 29.89 -4.23
N ASN A 133 -25.05 30.41 -3.28
CA ASN A 133 -24.58 29.67 -2.10
C ASN A 133 -24.92 30.41 -0.80
N PRO A 134 -26.20 30.43 -0.35
CA PRO A 134 -26.63 31.23 0.81
C PRO A 134 -26.03 30.79 2.16
N GLN A 135 -25.51 29.56 2.23
CA GLN A 135 -24.80 29.04 3.40
C GLN A 135 -23.32 29.48 3.45
N GLY A 136 -22.84 30.12 2.38
CA GLY A 136 -21.46 30.54 2.20
C GLY A 136 -20.50 29.40 1.90
N VAL A 137 -19.32 29.77 1.41
CA VAL A 137 -18.27 28.88 0.94
C VAL A 137 -16.89 29.42 1.34
N TRP A 138 -15.92 28.53 1.46
CA TRP A 138 -14.52 28.89 1.66
C TRP A 138 -13.81 28.92 0.30
N ALA A 139 -13.08 30.00 0.05
CA ALA A 139 -12.20 30.15 -1.11
C ALA A 139 -10.74 30.18 -0.66
N GLY A 140 -9.89 29.43 -1.37
CA GLY A 140 -8.45 29.42 -1.17
C GLY A 140 -7.71 30.28 -2.21
N GLY A 141 -6.56 30.81 -1.82
CA GLY A 141 -5.71 31.59 -2.72
C GLY A 141 -4.31 31.82 -2.15
N GLN A 142 -3.56 32.67 -2.85
CA GLN A 142 -2.24 33.13 -2.44
C GLN A 142 -2.17 34.65 -2.47
N LEU A 143 -1.41 35.20 -1.54
CA LEU A 143 -1.02 36.61 -1.54
C LEU A 143 0.14 36.80 -2.53
N VAL A 144 -0.04 37.64 -3.55
CA VAL A 144 0.94 37.77 -4.64
C VAL A 144 1.92 38.90 -4.37
N ASN A 145 1.41 40.12 -4.22
CA ASN A 145 2.25 41.30 -4.04
C ASN A 145 1.47 42.46 -3.41
N LYS A 146 2.19 43.46 -2.87
CA LYS A 146 1.64 44.75 -2.45
C LYS A 146 1.59 45.71 -3.63
N LEU A 147 0.47 46.40 -3.78
CA LEU A 147 0.26 47.42 -4.80
C LEU A 147 0.81 48.79 -4.35
N PRO A 148 1.08 49.74 -5.27
CA PRO A 148 1.57 51.08 -4.90
C PRO A 148 0.62 51.88 -3.99
N ASN A 149 -0.68 51.57 -3.99
CA ASN A 149 -1.66 52.16 -3.07
C ASN A 149 -1.65 51.49 -1.68
N GLY A 150 -0.82 50.45 -1.50
CA GLY A 150 -0.62 49.65 -0.30
C GLY A 150 -1.63 48.51 -0.08
N TRP A 151 -2.59 48.30 -0.98
CA TRP A 151 -3.45 47.11 -0.97
C TRP A 151 -2.67 45.86 -1.35
N MET A 152 -3.17 44.67 -0.99
CA MET A 152 -2.59 43.39 -1.39
C MET A 152 -3.37 42.78 -2.56
N GLN A 153 -2.66 42.16 -3.49
CA GLN A 153 -3.24 41.37 -4.57
C GLN A 153 -3.39 39.92 -4.13
N LEU A 154 -4.58 39.36 -4.35
CA LEU A 154 -4.93 37.96 -4.10
C LEU A 154 -5.09 37.21 -5.41
N GLU A 155 -4.53 36.01 -5.52
CA GLU A 155 -4.80 35.10 -6.63
C GLU A 155 -5.43 33.80 -6.12
N SER A 156 -6.57 33.41 -6.71
CA SER A 156 -7.26 32.18 -6.30
C SER A 156 -6.55 30.93 -6.83
N SER A 157 -6.36 29.92 -5.97
CA SER A 157 -5.64 28.69 -6.31
C SER A 157 -6.55 27.66 -7.01
N SER A 158 -6.17 27.25 -8.23
CA SER A 158 -6.69 26.12 -9.06
C SER A 158 -8.02 26.32 -9.82
N GLN A 159 -8.26 25.48 -10.84
CA GLN A 159 -9.46 25.45 -11.69
C GLN A 159 -10.72 24.86 -11.00
N LEU A 160 -10.60 24.30 -9.79
CA LEU A 160 -11.64 23.51 -9.12
C LEU A 160 -12.21 24.16 -7.84
N GLY A 161 -11.67 25.30 -7.38
CA GLY A 161 -12.12 26.01 -6.18
C GLY A 161 -13.05 27.20 -6.47
N TYR A 162 -13.75 27.69 -5.43
CA TYR A 162 -14.55 28.92 -5.54
C TYR A 162 -13.63 30.13 -5.74
N ARG A 163 -14.00 30.98 -6.69
CA ARG A 163 -13.32 32.25 -6.95
C ARG A 163 -13.76 33.28 -5.91
N ILE A 164 -12.82 34.11 -5.47
CA ILE A 164 -13.15 35.31 -4.67
C ILE A 164 -13.93 36.25 -5.59
N GLU A 165 -15.18 36.54 -5.25
CA GLU A 165 -16.13 37.30 -6.09
C GLU A 165 -17.06 38.18 -5.21
N PRO A 166 -18.03 38.95 -5.76
CA PRO A 166 -19.00 39.68 -4.94
C PRO A 166 -19.70 38.76 -3.93
N GLY A 167 -19.75 39.17 -2.66
CA GLY A 167 -20.19 38.34 -1.52
C GLY A 167 -19.05 37.89 -0.59
N PHE A 168 -17.79 38.07 -1.02
CA PHE A 168 -16.61 37.91 -0.17
C PHE A 168 -16.12 39.24 0.44
N SER A 169 -16.64 40.39 0.01
CA SER A 169 -16.19 41.72 0.51
C SER A 169 -16.32 41.85 2.03
N GLY A 170 -15.31 42.45 2.66
CA GLY A 170 -15.24 42.66 4.11
C GLY A 170 -14.88 41.41 4.91
N SER A 171 -14.63 40.28 4.24
CA SER A 171 -14.23 39.05 4.89
C SER A 171 -12.77 39.11 5.36
N PRO A 172 -12.46 38.62 6.57
CA PRO A 172 -11.08 38.53 7.04
C PRO A 172 -10.29 37.51 6.23
N ILE A 173 -9.05 37.86 5.89
CA ILE A 173 -8.12 36.99 5.18
C ILE A 173 -7.34 36.20 6.20
N TRP A 174 -7.60 34.90 6.25
CA TRP A 174 -6.89 33.97 7.13
C TRP A 174 -5.62 33.48 6.47
N ASP A 175 -4.48 33.81 7.07
CA ASP A 175 -3.18 33.32 6.65
C ASP A 175 -2.88 31.97 7.34
N LYS A 176 -2.64 30.91 6.55
CA LYS A 176 -2.37 29.56 7.08
C LYS A 176 -1.01 29.46 7.77
N GLU A 177 -0.06 30.28 7.38
CA GLU A 177 1.30 30.29 7.90
C GLU A 177 1.41 31.03 9.23
N LEU A 178 0.72 32.14 9.36
CA LEU A 178 0.67 32.97 10.56
C LEU A 178 -0.43 32.51 11.52
N GLN A 179 -1.44 31.78 11.02
CA GLN A 179 -2.63 31.36 11.78
C GLN A 179 -3.35 32.57 12.40
N ALA A 180 -3.50 33.63 11.60
CA ALA A 180 -4.05 34.92 12.01
C ALA A 180 -4.69 35.65 10.82
N VAL A 181 -5.41 36.74 11.12
CA VAL A 181 -5.98 37.64 10.11
C VAL A 181 -4.92 38.66 9.67
N VAL A 182 -4.69 38.76 8.37
CA VAL A 182 -3.68 39.67 7.77
C VAL A 182 -4.29 40.84 6.99
N GLY A 183 -5.61 40.88 6.91
CA GLY A 183 -6.35 41.94 6.24
C GLY A 183 -7.81 41.57 6.03
N ILE A 184 -8.54 42.41 5.29
CA ILE A 184 -9.89 42.13 4.80
C ILE A 184 -9.96 42.21 3.28
N THR A 185 -10.81 41.41 2.66
CA THR A 185 -11.01 41.39 1.20
C THR A 185 -11.83 42.57 0.69
N VAL A 186 -11.38 43.15 -0.42
CA VAL A 186 -12.07 44.18 -1.19
C VAL A 186 -12.27 43.63 -2.61
N ALA A 187 -13.49 43.68 -3.12
CA ALA A 187 -13.95 42.97 -4.31
C ALA A 187 -13.00 42.99 -5.55
N THR A 188 -13.19 42.01 -6.42
CA THR A 188 -12.44 41.79 -7.68
C THR A 188 -12.50 42.96 -8.66
N ASP A 189 -11.51 43.06 -9.57
CA ASP A 189 -11.44 44.08 -10.62
C ASP A 189 -12.73 44.14 -11.47
N PRO A 190 -13.55 45.20 -11.35
CA PRO A 190 -14.80 45.33 -12.08
C PRO A 190 -14.59 45.46 -13.61
N ARG A 191 -13.38 45.78 -14.07
CA ARG A 191 -13.04 45.90 -15.50
C ARG A 191 -12.69 44.57 -16.14
N ARG A 192 -12.37 43.56 -15.34
CA ARG A 192 -12.04 42.20 -15.77
C ARG A 192 -12.80 41.19 -14.90
N PRO A 193 -14.13 41.08 -15.08
CA PRO A 193 -14.96 40.15 -14.31
C PRO A 193 -14.57 38.69 -14.51
N ASP A 194 -13.71 38.33 -15.47
CA ASP A 194 -13.15 36.98 -15.67
C ASP A 194 -11.78 36.74 -14.99
N ALA A 195 -11.11 37.78 -14.47
CA ALA A 195 -9.78 37.67 -13.87
C ALA A 195 -9.82 37.11 -12.43
N ARG A 196 -9.06 36.05 -12.14
CA ARG A 196 -8.99 35.39 -10.82
C ARG A 196 -8.24 36.18 -9.73
N VAL A 197 -8.27 37.51 -9.85
CA VAL A 197 -7.53 38.46 -9.02
C VAL A 197 -8.51 39.19 -8.10
N GLY A 198 -8.27 39.09 -6.80
CA GLY A 198 -8.95 39.87 -5.76
C GLY A 198 -8.01 40.89 -5.14
N PHE A 199 -8.55 41.82 -4.35
CA PHE A 199 -7.76 42.78 -3.59
C PHE A 199 -8.06 42.69 -2.11
N ALA A 200 -7.17 43.27 -1.31
CA ALA A 200 -7.31 43.27 0.14
C ALA A 200 -6.70 44.51 0.77
N ILE A 201 -7.31 44.96 1.86
CA ILE A 201 -6.77 45.99 2.73
C ILE A 201 -5.98 45.27 3.83
N PRO A 202 -4.66 45.50 3.95
CA PRO A 202 -3.85 44.83 4.96
C PRO A 202 -4.10 45.37 6.36
N THR A 203 -3.79 44.56 7.37
CA THR A 203 -3.94 44.90 8.79
C THR A 203 -3.30 46.23 9.17
N GLU A 204 -2.15 46.60 8.59
CA GLU A 204 -1.50 47.88 8.92
C GLU A 204 -2.40 49.08 8.60
N MET A 205 -3.13 49.03 7.47
CA MET A 205 -4.08 50.08 7.12
C MET A 205 -5.31 50.06 8.02
N LEU A 206 -5.81 48.87 8.34
CA LEU A 206 -6.95 48.71 9.25
C LEU A 206 -6.64 49.27 10.65
N ALA A 207 -5.43 49.00 11.16
CA ALA A 207 -4.95 49.51 12.44
C ALA A 207 -4.77 51.04 12.42
N LEU A 208 -4.35 51.62 11.28
CA LEU A 208 -4.31 53.08 11.10
C LEU A 208 -5.71 53.70 11.06
N ALA A 209 -6.70 52.98 10.54
CA ALA A 209 -8.08 53.43 10.46
C ALA A 209 -8.84 53.32 11.80
N TRP A 210 -8.45 52.39 12.68
CA TRP A 210 -9.12 52.15 13.95
C TRP A 210 -8.12 51.91 15.11
N PRO A 211 -7.93 52.86 16.03
CA PRO A 211 -6.94 52.76 17.10
C PRO A 211 -7.07 51.53 18.00
N ASP A 212 -8.27 51.10 18.37
CA ASP A 212 -8.43 49.90 19.21
C ASP A 212 -7.95 48.62 18.50
N LEU A 213 -7.94 48.62 17.16
CA LEU A 213 -7.34 47.52 16.39
C LEU A 213 -5.82 47.61 16.41
N ALA A 214 -5.24 48.81 16.42
CA ALA A 214 -3.80 48.99 16.56
C ALA A 214 -3.26 48.50 17.91
N GLU A 215 -4.03 48.64 18.99
CA GLU A 215 -3.66 48.11 20.32
C GLU A 215 -3.73 46.58 20.41
N GLN A 216 -4.55 45.96 19.55
CA GLN A 216 -4.79 44.51 19.54
C GLN A 216 -4.00 43.76 18.47
N ALA A 217 -3.68 44.44 17.36
CA ALA A 217 -2.91 43.86 16.28
C ALA A 217 -1.47 43.68 16.74
N ILE A 218 -0.98 42.45 16.61
CA ILE A 218 0.37 42.11 17.06
C ILE A 218 1.31 42.01 15.85
N PRO A 219 2.61 42.30 16.02
CA PRO A 219 3.57 42.03 14.97
C PRO A 219 3.68 40.51 14.72
N SER A 220 4.18 40.15 13.53
CA SER A 220 4.43 38.74 13.21
C SER A 220 5.37 38.10 14.22
N CYS A 221 5.06 36.86 14.60
CA CYS A 221 5.82 36.16 15.63
C CYS A 221 7.29 35.97 15.19
N PRO A 222 8.26 36.44 15.98
CA PRO A 222 9.68 36.30 15.63
C PRO A 222 10.20 34.89 15.89
N TYR A 223 9.51 34.13 16.76
CA TYR A 223 9.84 32.75 17.11
C TYR A 223 9.26 31.78 16.10
N ARG A 224 10.12 30.89 15.57
CA ARG A 224 9.76 29.98 14.48
C ARG A 224 9.16 28.67 15.00
N GLY A 225 9.23 28.43 16.31
CA GLY A 225 8.73 27.20 16.92
C GLY A 225 9.61 26.02 16.52
N LEU A 226 9.02 24.98 15.95
CA LEU A 226 9.77 23.78 15.54
C LEU A 226 10.47 23.91 14.19
N PHE A 227 10.26 25.02 13.48
CA PHE A 227 10.91 25.27 12.20
C PHE A 227 12.27 25.91 12.42
N ALA A 228 13.26 25.52 11.63
CA ALA A 228 14.54 26.20 11.60
C ALA A 228 14.38 27.61 11.02
N PHE A 229 15.04 28.60 11.63
CA PHE A 229 15.23 29.92 11.01
C PHE A 229 15.84 29.78 9.61
N ARG A 230 15.25 30.49 8.64
CA ARG A 230 15.68 30.57 7.24
C ARG A 230 16.30 31.95 6.94
N GLU A 231 16.72 32.15 5.69
CA GLU A 231 17.37 33.39 5.23
C GLU A 231 16.49 34.63 5.51
N GLN A 232 15.18 34.54 5.26
CA GLN A 232 14.23 35.62 5.52
C GLN A 232 14.05 35.94 7.02
N ASP A 233 14.39 34.99 7.91
CA ASP A 233 14.25 35.14 9.35
C ASP A 233 15.53 35.74 9.99
N ALA A 234 16.56 36.06 9.20
CA ALA A 234 17.89 36.48 9.70
C ALA A 234 17.84 37.67 10.68
N ARG A 235 16.89 38.60 10.49
CA ARG A 235 16.70 39.75 11.39
C ARG A 235 16.30 39.35 12.82
N PHE A 236 15.75 38.16 13.01
CA PHE A 236 15.33 37.61 14.30
C PHE A 236 16.33 36.57 14.85
N PHE A 237 17.44 36.31 14.15
CA PHE A 237 18.41 35.29 14.54
C PHE A 237 19.52 35.85 15.44
N PHE A 238 19.32 35.76 16.75
CA PHE A 238 20.23 36.28 17.77
C PHE A 238 20.93 35.18 18.58
N GLY A 239 21.92 35.59 19.38
CA GLY A 239 22.60 34.69 20.32
C GLY A 239 23.65 33.76 19.72
N ARG A 240 23.86 33.74 18.40
CA ARG A 240 24.87 32.89 17.73
C ARG A 240 25.95 33.66 16.96
N THR A 241 26.14 34.95 17.24
CA THR A 241 27.03 35.84 16.47
C THR A 241 28.46 35.31 16.37
N GLN A 242 29.09 34.96 17.51
CA GLN A 242 30.49 34.48 17.54
C GLN A 242 30.66 33.15 16.81
N LEU A 243 29.68 32.24 16.94
CA LEU A 243 29.69 30.96 16.24
C LEU A 243 29.54 31.14 14.72
N VAL A 244 28.69 32.07 14.28
CA VAL A 244 28.56 32.42 12.86
C VAL A 244 29.84 33.06 12.33
N GLU A 245 30.51 33.92 13.09
CA GLU A 245 31.81 34.49 12.71
C GLU A 245 32.88 33.40 12.54
N SER A 246 32.93 32.45 13.49
CA SER A 246 33.82 31.29 13.40
C SER A 246 33.51 30.42 12.18
N LEU A 247 32.22 30.22 11.88
CA LEU A 247 31.79 29.51 10.68
C LEU A 247 32.22 30.24 9.40
N ILE A 248 32.11 31.58 9.35
CA ILE A 248 32.55 32.38 8.21
C ILE A 248 34.07 32.29 8.03
N GLN A 249 34.85 32.32 9.12
CA GLN A 249 36.30 32.16 9.05
C GLN A 249 36.69 30.79 8.49
N SER A 250 36.08 29.71 9.01
CA SER A 250 36.28 28.36 8.50
C SER A 250 35.84 28.24 7.04
N PHE A 251 34.66 28.74 6.71
CA PHE A 251 34.12 28.79 5.36
C PHE A 251 35.04 29.54 4.40
N ASN A 252 35.66 30.64 4.81
CA ASN A 252 36.57 31.40 3.95
C ASN A 252 37.87 30.65 3.65
N ASN A 253 38.40 29.95 4.65
CA ASN A 253 39.69 29.24 4.56
C ASN A 253 39.60 27.85 3.92
N GLN A 254 38.42 27.23 3.96
CA GLN A 254 38.20 25.87 3.46
C GLN A 254 37.24 25.86 2.27
N ALA A 255 37.40 24.88 1.39
CA ALA A 255 36.44 24.63 0.31
C ALA A 255 35.36 23.60 0.72
N PHE A 256 35.62 22.83 1.78
CA PHE A 256 34.67 21.91 2.39
C PHE A 256 34.56 22.23 3.89
N THR A 257 33.38 22.65 4.33
CA THR A 257 33.10 22.99 5.75
C THR A 257 31.99 22.09 6.28
N THR A 258 32.15 21.59 7.49
CA THR A 258 31.17 20.69 8.15
C THR A 258 30.67 21.34 9.43
N VAL A 259 29.35 21.46 9.59
CA VAL A 259 28.71 21.93 10.81
C VAL A 259 28.19 20.72 11.59
N ILE A 260 28.79 20.42 12.73
CA ILE A 260 28.55 19.20 13.51
C ILE A 260 27.89 19.56 14.84
N GLY A 261 26.85 18.82 15.24
CA GLY A 261 26.19 19.04 16.54
C GLY A 261 24.97 18.13 16.74
N PRO A 262 24.43 18.03 17.96
CA PRO A 262 23.28 17.17 18.25
C PRO A 262 22.02 17.63 17.50
N SER A 263 20.99 16.77 17.45
CA SER A 263 19.68 17.15 16.92
C SER A 263 19.12 18.38 17.66
N GLY A 264 18.44 19.29 16.97
CA GLY A 264 17.88 20.51 17.58
C GLY A 264 18.87 21.60 18.01
N SER A 265 20.19 21.44 17.84
CA SER A 265 21.20 22.43 18.27
C SER A 265 21.24 23.74 17.45
N GLY A 266 20.49 23.81 16.35
CA GLY A 266 20.43 24.97 15.46
C GLY A 266 21.39 24.94 14.27
N LYS A 267 21.96 23.78 13.89
CA LYS A 267 22.86 23.63 12.73
C LYS A 267 22.27 24.26 11.45
N THR A 268 21.05 23.86 11.10
CA THR A 268 20.32 24.39 9.94
C THR A 268 20.13 25.90 10.08
N SER A 269 19.65 26.40 11.22
CA SER A 269 19.47 27.84 11.45
C SER A 269 20.75 28.66 11.34
N ILE A 270 21.87 28.16 11.87
CA ILE A 270 23.18 28.83 11.76
C ILE A 270 23.61 28.97 10.29
N ILE A 271 23.37 27.94 9.46
CA ILE A 271 23.68 27.99 8.03
C ILE A 271 22.74 28.97 7.31
N PHE A 272 21.43 28.80 7.46
CA PHE A 272 20.45 29.53 6.65
C PHE A 272 20.18 30.96 7.11
N ALA A 273 20.10 31.22 8.42
CA ALA A 273 19.84 32.55 8.97
C ALA A 273 21.13 33.27 9.43
N GLY A 274 22.20 32.52 9.69
CA GLY A 274 23.49 33.08 10.11
C GLY A 274 24.44 33.35 8.94
N LEU A 275 24.84 32.29 8.23
CA LEU A 275 25.88 32.33 7.19
C LEU A 275 25.37 32.90 5.86
N ILE A 276 24.32 32.34 5.28
CA ILE A 276 23.84 32.67 3.93
C ILE A 276 23.56 34.18 3.73
N PRO A 277 22.86 34.89 4.65
CA PRO A 277 22.59 36.32 4.48
C PRO A 277 23.87 37.17 4.42
N ARG A 278 24.89 36.78 5.19
CA ARG A 278 26.21 37.45 5.18
C ARG A 278 26.99 37.17 3.90
N LEU A 279 26.80 36.01 3.28
CA LEU A 279 27.41 35.71 1.98
C LEU A 279 26.77 36.50 0.84
N ARG A 280 25.43 36.64 0.85
CA ARG A 280 24.66 37.41 -0.15
C ARG A 280 25.06 38.88 -0.23
N THR A 281 25.49 39.47 0.89
CA THR A 281 25.94 40.87 0.93
C THR A 281 27.38 41.07 0.45
N ALA A 282 28.20 40.02 0.44
CA ALA A 282 29.64 40.14 0.16
C ALA A 282 30.03 39.81 -1.29
N ARG A 283 29.38 38.84 -1.96
CA ARG A 283 29.71 38.40 -3.33
C ARG A 283 28.48 37.89 -4.09
N GLN A 284 28.61 37.75 -5.42
CA GLN A 284 27.61 37.05 -6.24
C GLN A 284 27.75 35.52 -6.05
N TRP A 285 26.92 34.96 -5.16
CA TRP A 285 26.86 33.52 -4.91
C TRP A 285 25.65 32.87 -5.59
N LEU A 286 25.90 31.76 -6.28
CA LEU A 286 24.90 30.74 -6.59
C LEU A 286 24.80 29.80 -5.38
N ILE A 287 23.78 29.96 -4.56
CA ILE A 287 23.58 29.15 -3.36
C ILE A 287 22.48 28.15 -3.63
N GLU A 288 22.82 26.87 -3.62
CA GLU A 288 21.88 25.78 -3.84
C GLU A 288 21.93 24.78 -2.69
N THR A 289 20.75 24.29 -2.30
CA THR A 289 20.59 23.50 -1.07
C THR A 289 19.82 22.22 -1.35
N PHE A 290 20.25 21.11 -0.78
CA PHE A 290 19.51 19.85 -0.82
C PHE A 290 19.83 18.97 0.39
N ARG A 291 19.06 17.88 0.53
CA ARG A 291 19.36 16.78 1.43
C ARG A 291 19.68 15.52 0.61
N PRO A 292 20.61 14.65 1.06
CA PRO A 292 20.95 13.44 0.32
C PRO A 292 19.74 12.53 0.04
N GLY A 293 18.87 12.28 1.01
CA GLY A 293 17.76 11.35 0.86
C GLY A 293 18.20 9.90 0.56
N ASP A 294 17.28 9.12 0.01
CA ASP A 294 17.55 7.74 -0.44
C ASP A 294 18.19 7.65 -1.83
N ARG A 295 18.12 8.74 -2.61
CA ARG A 295 18.71 8.88 -3.96
C ARG A 295 19.60 10.13 -4.04
N PRO A 296 20.83 10.09 -3.51
CA PRO A 296 21.68 11.28 -3.38
C PRO A 296 22.08 11.92 -4.71
N PHE A 297 22.38 11.11 -5.74
CA PHE A 297 22.69 11.62 -7.08
C PHE A 297 21.50 12.28 -7.78
N TRP A 298 20.29 11.78 -7.52
CA TRP A 298 19.06 12.36 -8.06
C TRP A 298 18.80 13.76 -7.48
N ASN A 299 19.05 13.95 -6.19
CA ASN A 299 18.91 15.26 -5.54
C ASN A 299 20.00 16.24 -5.99
N LEU A 300 21.21 15.77 -6.21
CA LEU A 300 22.31 16.57 -6.76
C LEU A 300 22.05 16.98 -8.23
N ALA A 301 21.60 16.06 -9.08
CA ALA A 301 21.29 16.34 -10.49
C ALA A 301 20.17 17.39 -10.64
N ALA A 302 19.22 17.43 -9.70
CA ALA A 302 18.16 18.45 -9.66
C ALA A 302 18.72 19.88 -9.69
N ILE A 303 19.76 20.10 -8.89
CA ILE A 303 20.41 21.40 -8.76
C ILE A 303 21.08 21.77 -10.07
N PHE A 304 21.82 20.83 -10.66
CA PHE A 304 22.55 21.11 -11.90
C PHE A 304 21.63 21.33 -13.09
N VAL A 305 20.55 20.56 -13.23
CA VAL A 305 19.53 20.79 -14.26
C VAL A 305 18.88 22.16 -14.07
N LYS A 306 18.49 22.52 -12.83
CA LYS A 306 17.91 23.84 -12.52
C LYS A 306 18.86 24.99 -12.93
N LEU A 307 20.16 24.87 -12.63
CA LEU A 307 21.14 25.92 -12.91
C LEU A 307 21.53 25.99 -14.40
N LEU A 308 21.75 24.85 -15.05
CA LEU A 308 22.21 24.78 -16.44
C LEU A 308 21.05 24.98 -17.42
N GLU A 309 19.87 24.49 -17.11
CA GLU A 309 18.73 24.41 -18.03
C GLU A 309 17.40 24.96 -17.44
N PRO A 310 17.38 26.22 -16.94
CA PRO A 310 16.23 26.77 -16.21
C PRO A 310 14.96 26.93 -17.08
N ASN A 311 15.11 27.00 -18.41
CA ASN A 311 14.03 27.26 -19.35
C ASN A 311 13.38 25.99 -19.91
N LEU A 312 13.89 24.81 -19.55
CA LEU A 312 13.27 23.55 -19.96
C LEU A 312 11.87 23.41 -19.35
N ARG A 313 10.96 22.78 -20.10
CA ARG A 313 9.64 22.39 -19.57
C ARG A 313 9.82 21.37 -18.45
N GLU A 314 8.90 21.31 -17.49
CA GLU A 314 8.97 20.39 -16.35
C GLU A 314 9.22 18.93 -16.76
N THR A 315 8.62 18.47 -17.87
CA THR A 315 8.81 17.11 -18.41
C THR A 315 10.23 16.86 -18.90
N ASP A 316 10.86 17.87 -19.50
CA ASP A 316 12.20 17.77 -20.06
C ASP A 316 13.25 17.88 -18.94
N GLN A 317 12.99 18.74 -17.94
CA GLN A 317 13.79 18.80 -16.72
C GLN A 317 13.82 17.46 -15.98
N LEU A 318 12.66 16.80 -15.87
CA LEU A 318 12.59 15.48 -15.26
C LEU A 318 13.41 14.45 -16.03
N SER A 319 13.33 14.46 -17.36
CA SER A 319 14.05 13.53 -18.24
C SER A 319 15.57 13.70 -18.16
N GLU A 320 16.05 14.95 -18.23
CA GLU A 320 17.48 15.26 -18.08
C GLU A 320 17.99 14.94 -16.68
N ARG A 321 17.17 15.15 -15.65
CA ARG A 321 17.52 14.78 -14.27
C ARG A 321 17.72 13.28 -14.09
N ILE A 322 16.82 12.45 -14.64
CA ILE A 322 16.96 10.98 -14.64
C ILE A 322 18.31 10.59 -15.24
N LYS A 323 18.56 11.08 -16.46
CA LYS A 323 19.77 10.78 -17.21
C LYS A 323 21.03 11.21 -16.48
N GLN A 324 21.10 12.45 -15.98
CA GLN A 324 22.28 12.95 -15.28
C GLN A 324 22.52 12.21 -13.96
N ALA A 325 21.46 11.88 -13.21
CA ALA A 325 21.59 11.13 -11.96
C ALA A 325 22.19 9.74 -12.18
N GLU A 326 21.71 9.00 -13.20
CA GLU A 326 22.23 7.68 -13.56
C GLU A 326 23.69 7.75 -14.03
N LEU A 327 24.01 8.70 -14.90
CA LEU A 327 25.38 8.88 -15.41
C LEU A 327 26.37 9.27 -14.30
N LEU A 328 25.96 10.13 -13.35
CA LEU A 328 26.77 10.50 -12.19
C LEU A 328 26.99 9.31 -11.26
N ALA A 329 25.93 8.53 -10.97
CA ALA A 329 26.01 7.36 -10.10
C ALA A 329 26.95 6.27 -10.66
N GLN A 330 26.95 6.10 -11.98
CA GLN A 330 27.82 5.15 -12.70
C GLN A 330 29.23 5.71 -12.97
N GLY A 331 29.49 6.99 -12.65
CA GLY A 331 30.76 7.66 -12.93
C GLY A 331 31.02 7.93 -14.41
N GLN A 332 30.01 7.80 -15.28
CA GLN A 332 30.08 8.08 -16.71
C GLN A 332 30.03 9.58 -17.02
N LEU A 333 29.32 10.35 -16.19
CA LEU A 333 29.36 11.81 -16.19
C LEU A 333 30.23 12.26 -15.01
N LYS A 334 31.27 13.06 -15.26
CA LYS A 334 32.09 13.62 -14.19
C LYS A 334 31.52 14.96 -13.75
N ILE A 335 31.52 15.22 -12.45
CA ILE A 335 31.05 16.51 -11.93
C ILE A 335 31.88 17.68 -12.45
N GLN A 336 33.16 17.44 -12.77
CA GLN A 336 34.07 18.41 -13.39
C GLN A 336 33.53 18.98 -14.71
N ASP A 337 32.89 18.16 -15.54
CA ASP A 337 32.32 18.59 -16.81
C ASP A 337 31.11 19.51 -16.57
N ILE A 338 30.28 19.18 -15.58
CA ILE A 338 29.14 20.00 -15.15
C ILE A 338 29.63 21.34 -14.58
N LEU A 339 30.65 21.30 -13.71
CA LEU A 339 31.23 22.51 -13.11
C LEU A 339 31.83 23.42 -14.18
N SER A 340 32.50 22.87 -15.19
CA SER A 340 33.08 23.66 -16.29
C SER A 340 31.98 24.43 -17.03
N ARG A 341 30.85 23.78 -17.34
CA ARG A 341 29.69 24.46 -17.96
C ARG A 341 29.04 25.50 -17.06
N LEU A 342 28.97 25.25 -15.76
CA LEU A 342 28.45 26.23 -14.80
C LEU A 342 29.33 27.48 -14.76
N LEU A 343 30.65 27.31 -14.80
CA LEU A 343 31.61 28.42 -14.83
C LEU A 343 31.54 29.21 -16.13
N GLU A 344 31.35 28.54 -17.26
CA GLU A 344 31.11 29.22 -18.56
C GLU A 344 29.81 30.03 -18.53
N LYS A 345 28.74 29.50 -17.92
CA LYS A 345 27.43 30.15 -17.86
C LYS A 345 27.38 31.29 -16.83
N TYR A 346 28.11 31.16 -15.72
CA TYR A 346 28.10 32.11 -14.61
C TYR A 346 29.54 32.52 -14.21
N PRO A 347 30.29 33.20 -15.10
CA PRO A 347 31.73 33.45 -14.91
C PRO A 347 32.06 34.33 -13.69
N GLU A 348 31.13 35.21 -13.29
CA GLU A 348 31.30 36.16 -12.18
C GLU A 348 30.75 35.63 -10.84
N GLN A 349 30.16 34.42 -10.82
CA GLN A 349 29.49 33.88 -9.63
C GLN A 349 30.21 32.67 -9.04
N GLN A 350 30.18 32.56 -7.71
CA GLN A 350 30.72 31.40 -6.98
C GLN A 350 29.60 30.45 -6.59
N LEU A 351 29.81 29.15 -6.75
CA LEU A 351 28.86 28.12 -6.35
C LEU A 351 29.06 27.74 -4.87
N LEU A 352 28.01 27.86 -4.07
CA LEU A 352 27.91 27.27 -2.74
C LEU A 352 26.87 26.15 -2.76
N LEU A 353 27.32 24.94 -2.47
CA LEU A 353 26.45 23.78 -2.27
C LEU A 353 26.24 23.51 -0.78
N VAL A 354 25.01 23.66 -0.30
CA VAL A 354 24.61 23.36 1.08
C VAL A 354 23.95 21.98 1.12
N ILE A 355 24.56 21.03 1.83
CA ILE A 355 24.02 19.68 2.04
C ILE A 355 23.55 19.57 3.49
N ASP A 356 22.26 19.84 3.72
CA ASP A 356 21.64 19.77 5.05
C ASP A 356 21.31 18.30 5.38
N GLN A 357 21.34 17.94 6.67
CA GLN A 357 21.12 16.58 7.18
C GLN A 357 21.93 15.50 6.46
N PHE A 358 23.26 15.67 6.43
CA PHE A 358 24.17 14.78 5.73
C PHE A 358 24.13 13.34 6.26
N GLU A 359 23.70 13.13 7.50
CA GLU A 359 23.41 11.81 8.07
C GLU A 359 22.39 10.99 7.27
N GLU A 360 21.54 11.62 6.45
CA GLU A 360 20.62 10.94 5.54
C GLU A 360 21.35 10.02 4.57
N LEU A 361 22.60 10.35 4.22
CA LEU A 361 23.42 9.47 3.39
C LEU A 361 23.65 8.12 4.07
N TYR A 362 23.81 8.08 5.40
CA TYR A 362 24.06 6.83 6.12
C TYR A 362 22.77 6.12 6.53
N THR A 363 21.71 6.88 6.78
CA THR A 363 20.43 6.34 7.25
C THR A 363 19.48 5.96 6.11
N LEU A 364 19.40 6.74 5.04
CA LEU A 364 18.39 6.58 3.98
C LEU A 364 18.94 5.90 2.72
N CYS A 365 20.20 6.11 2.36
CA CYS A 365 20.83 5.49 1.20
C CYS A 365 21.32 4.05 1.53
N PRO A 366 20.73 3.01 0.92
CA PRO A 366 20.98 1.62 1.33
C PRO A 366 22.26 1.02 0.74
N LYS A 367 22.82 1.60 -0.34
CA LYS A 367 23.93 1.03 -1.10
C LYS A 367 25.28 1.63 -0.68
N PRO A 368 26.19 0.87 -0.03
CA PRO A 368 27.49 1.39 0.39
C PRO A 368 28.32 1.98 -0.76
N GLU A 369 28.32 1.34 -1.93
CA GLU A 369 29.04 1.80 -3.12
C GLU A 369 28.50 3.15 -3.64
N GLU A 370 27.18 3.32 -3.66
CA GLU A 370 26.55 4.58 -4.08
C GLU A 370 26.92 5.73 -3.13
N ARG A 371 26.92 5.46 -1.81
CA ARG A 371 27.37 6.43 -0.80
C ARG A 371 28.82 6.85 -1.05
N GLN A 372 29.71 5.88 -1.29
CA GLN A 372 31.12 6.16 -1.54
C GLN A 372 31.33 6.97 -2.83
N ASN A 373 30.65 6.59 -3.93
CA ASN A 373 30.72 7.33 -5.19
C ASN A 373 30.20 8.77 -5.02
N PHE A 374 29.10 8.95 -4.29
CA PHE A 374 28.56 10.27 -4.02
C PHE A 374 29.53 11.14 -3.21
N LEU A 375 30.11 10.59 -2.13
CA LEU A 375 31.13 11.28 -1.32
C LEU A 375 32.32 11.73 -2.19
N ASN A 376 32.82 10.84 -3.04
CA ASN A 376 33.92 11.15 -3.95
C ASN A 376 33.58 12.33 -4.87
N GLN A 377 32.38 12.38 -5.45
CA GLN A 377 31.95 13.46 -6.34
C GLN A 377 31.78 14.79 -5.58
N ILE A 378 31.18 14.79 -4.38
CA ILE A 378 31.04 16.00 -3.56
C ILE A 378 32.41 16.57 -3.17
N LEU A 379 33.36 15.72 -2.80
CA LEU A 379 34.72 16.16 -2.47
C LEU A 379 35.49 16.65 -3.70
N VAL A 380 35.14 16.20 -4.91
CA VAL A 380 35.69 16.79 -6.15
C VAL A 380 35.17 18.21 -6.35
N ILE A 381 33.90 18.51 -6.05
CA ILE A 381 33.39 19.90 -6.12
C ILE A 381 34.24 20.83 -5.24
N ALA A 382 34.57 20.39 -4.02
CA ALA A 382 35.40 21.15 -3.10
C ALA A 382 36.87 21.30 -3.54
N LYS A 383 37.33 20.63 -4.60
CA LYS A 383 38.70 20.75 -5.13
C LYS A 383 38.86 21.85 -6.19
N HIS A 384 37.81 22.63 -6.48
CA HIS A 384 37.84 23.75 -7.44
C HIS A 384 37.73 25.14 -6.79
N PRO A 385 38.58 25.51 -5.80
CA PRO A 385 38.60 26.87 -5.28
C PRO A 385 39.21 27.86 -6.30
N PRO A 386 38.81 29.15 -6.27
CA PRO A 386 37.84 29.76 -5.36
C PRO A 386 36.36 29.57 -5.78
N PHE A 387 36.10 28.86 -6.87
CA PHE A 387 34.81 28.90 -7.57
C PHE A 387 33.71 28.04 -6.96
N CYS A 388 34.06 26.97 -6.23
CA CYS A 388 33.10 26.07 -5.61
C CYS A 388 33.41 25.86 -4.12
N LYS A 389 32.38 25.98 -3.28
CA LYS A 389 32.42 25.64 -1.86
C LYS A 389 31.27 24.71 -1.49
N VAL A 390 31.54 23.81 -0.56
CA VAL A 390 30.57 22.85 -0.04
C VAL A 390 30.48 23.05 1.47
N ILE A 391 29.25 23.17 1.96
CA ILE A 391 28.95 23.11 3.40
C ILE A 391 28.01 21.96 3.67
N VAL A 392 28.35 21.13 4.63
CA VAL A 392 27.51 20.01 5.08
C VAL A 392 27.08 20.22 6.53
N SER A 393 25.86 19.86 6.90
CA SER A 393 25.47 19.74 8.31
C SER A 393 25.39 18.27 8.69
N LEU A 394 26.00 17.88 9.81
CA LEU A 394 26.05 16.48 10.25
C LEU A 394 25.65 16.37 11.72
N ARG A 395 24.85 15.38 12.09
CA ARG A 395 24.63 15.08 13.51
C ARG A 395 25.87 14.45 14.16
N ALA A 396 26.13 14.83 15.42
CA ALA A 396 27.32 14.38 16.15
C ALA A 396 27.40 12.85 16.36
N ASP A 397 26.26 12.17 16.52
CA ASP A 397 26.15 10.71 16.63
C ASP A 397 26.52 9.97 15.32
N PHE A 398 26.50 10.65 14.18
CA PHE A 398 26.94 10.09 12.88
C PHE A 398 28.41 10.34 12.56
N MET A 399 29.15 11.00 13.45
CA MET A 399 30.57 11.29 13.23
C MET A 399 31.42 10.02 13.10
N GLY A 400 31.07 8.93 13.80
CA GLY A 400 31.76 7.63 13.66
C GLY A 400 31.68 7.06 12.23
N PHE A 401 30.52 7.20 11.58
CA PHE A 401 30.36 6.81 10.17
C PHE A 401 31.17 7.70 9.24
N ALA A 402 31.20 9.01 9.49
CA ALA A 402 31.96 9.96 8.69
C ALA A 402 33.49 9.73 8.80
N LEU A 403 33.99 9.39 9.99
CA LEU A 403 35.40 9.09 10.24
C LEU A 403 35.83 7.71 9.69
N SER A 404 34.88 6.79 9.50
CA SER A 404 35.16 5.49 8.89
C SER A 404 35.50 5.60 7.39
N ASP A 405 35.11 6.70 6.74
CA ASP A 405 35.54 7.03 5.38
C ASP A 405 36.83 7.85 5.40
N SER A 406 37.91 7.30 4.85
CA SER A 406 39.23 7.95 4.89
C SER A 406 39.30 9.29 4.15
N THR A 407 38.44 9.53 3.15
CA THR A 407 38.46 10.74 2.34
C THR A 407 37.70 11.86 3.06
N LEU A 408 36.53 11.53 3.62
CA LEU A 408 35.75 12.45 4.44
C LEU A 408 36.47 12.78 5.75
N ALA A 409 37.11 11.80 6.40
CA ALA A 409 37.92 12.03 7.59
C ALA A 409 39.01 13.09 7.35
N LYS A 410 39.69 13.07 6.20
CA LYS A 410 40.67 14.10 5.81
C LYS A 410 40.02 15.47 5.60
N ALA A 411 38.87 15.52 4.95
CA ALA A 411 38.14 16.78 4.75
C ALA A 411 37.68 17.41 6.08
N LEU A 412 37.36 16.58 7.08
CA LEU A 412 36.92 17.04 8.40
C LEU A 412 38.04 17.63 9.27
N GLN A 413 39.31 17.27 9.06
CA GLN A 413 40.43 17.70 9.93
C GLN A 413 40.61 19.21 10.05
N HIS A 414 40.22 19.98 9.04
CA HIS A 414 40.49 21.43 8.98
C HIS A 414 39.25 22.30 8.76
N GLY A 415 38.06 21.68 8.66
CA GLY A 415 36.83 22.36 8.25
C GLY A 415 35.62 22.09 9.14
N ASP A 416 35.79 21.55 10.35
CA ASP A 416 34.67 21.24 11.25
C ASP A 416 34.33 22.37 12.24
N ILE A 417 33.05 22.74 12.31
CA ILE A 417 32.48 23.67 13.28
C ILE A 417 31.55 22.89 14.20
N LYS A 418 31.87 22.90 15.50
CA LYS A 418 31.11 22.18 16.53
C LYS A 418 30.06 23.12 17.12
N VAL A 419 28.79 22.76 16.96
CA VAL A 419 27.64 23.48 17.51
C VAL A 419 27.29 22.87 18.86
N GLY A 420 27.77 23.52 19.92
CA GLY A 420 27.43 23.18 21.29
C GLY A 420 26.09 23.80 21.77
N PRO A 421 25.67 23.49 23.01
CA PRO A 421 24.58 24.19 23.67
C PRO A 421 24.87 25.70 23.74
N MET A 422 23.80 26.51 23.77
CA MET A 422 23.94 27.96 23.92
C MET A 422 24.32 28.30 25.36
N THR A 423 25.18 29.30 25.53
CA THR A 423 25.44 29.86 26.86
C THR A 423 24.22 30.64 27.37
N PRO A 424 24.09 30.90 28.69
CA PRO A 424 23.00 31.73 29.22
C PRO A 424 22.89 33.11 28.56
N ASP A 425 24.01 33.76 28.22
CA ASP A 425 24.00 35.06 27.55
C ASP A 425 23.56 34.96 26.08
N GLU A 426 23.98 33.90 25.40
CA GLU A 426 23.52 33.59 24.04
C GLU A 426 22.01 33.33 24.04
N LEU A 427 21.50 32.52 24.98
CA LEU A 427 20.07 32.25 25.15
C LEU A 427 19.29 33.51 25.46
N ARG A 428 19.78 34.35 26.39
CA ARG A 428 19.13 35.62 26.74
C ARG A 428 18.94 36.50 25.50
N LYS A 429 19.97 36.63 24.66
CA LYS A 429 19.87 37.39 23.41
C LYS A 429 18.89 36.75 22.43
N ALA A 430 18.93 35.43 22.27
CA ALA A 430 18.03 34.70 21.40
C ALA A 430 16.55 34.81 21.83
N ILE A 431 16.29 34.94 23.14
CA ILE A 431 14.95 35.10 23.69
C ILE A 431 14.50 36.57 23.62
N ILE A 432 15.31 37.53 24.05
CA ILE A 432 14.86 38.90 24.27
C ILE A 432 14.87 39.74 22.99
N GLU A 433 15.96 39.70 22.22
CA GLU A 433 16.18 40.62 21.11
C GLU A 433 15.12 40.53 19.99
N PRO A 434 14.65 39.33 19.58
CA PRO A 434 13.61 39.25 18.55
C PRO A 434 12.30 39.93 18.98
N ALA A 435 11.92 39.82 20.27
CA ALA A 435 10.73 40.48 20.80
C ALA A 435 10.92 42.00 20.93
N ASN A 436 12.09 42.44 21.41
CA ASN A 436 12.43 43.86 21.52
C ASN A 436 12.39 44.60 20.19
N LEU A 437 12.87 43.97 19.11
CA LEU A 437 12.77 44.53 17.75
C LEU A 437 11.33 44.86 17.33
N LEU A 438 10.36 44.17 17.92
CA LEU A 438 8.95 44.29 17.64
C LEU A 438 8.19 45.04 18.75
N GLY A 439 8.90 45.64 19.70
CA GLY A 439 8.32 46.41 20.80
C GLY A 439 7.60 45.55 21.87
N ILE A 440 7.82 44.23 21.87
CA ILE A 440 7.20 43.30 22.82
C ILE A 440 8.20 42.97 23.92
N ALA A 441 7.76 43.05 25.18
CA ALA A 441 8.60 42.78 26.34
C ALA A 441 8.24 41.46 27.04
N PHE A 442 9.19 40.93 27.81
CA PHE A 442 8.91 39.86 28.76
C PHE A 442 8.61 40.44 30.14
N GLU A 443 7.76 39.78 30.90
CA GLU A 443 7.63 40.01 32.34
C GLU A 443 8.96 39.74 33.06
N GLU A 444 9.27 40.56 34.07
CA GLU A 444 10.53 40.48 34.80
C GLU A 444 10.74 39.09 35.43
N GLY A 445 11.93 38.51 35.25
CA GLY A 445 12.28 37.17 35.75
C GLY A 445 11.79 35.99 34.90
N LEU A 446 10.89 36.18 33.93
CA LEU A 446 10.40 35.09 33.07
C LEU A 446 11.52 34.52 32.20
N VAL A 447 12.38 35.39 31.64
CA VAL A 447 13.50 34.95 30.79
C VAL A 447 14.51 34.12 31.58
N ASP A 448 14.78 34.50 32.83
CA ASP A 448 15.71 33.75 33.69
C ASP A 448 15.20 32.34 33.98
N LEU A 449 13.88 32.19 34.19
CA LEU A 449 13.23 30.90 34.32
C LEU A 449 13.33 30.07 33.03
N LEU A 450 13.09 30.68 31.86
CA LEU A 450 13.22 29.98 30.57
C LEU A 450 14.65 29.48 30.35
N ILE A 451 15.65 30.31 30.65
CA ILE A 451 17.07 29.95 30.54
C ILE A 451 17.41 28.80 31.50
N SER A 452 16.95 28.86 32.76
CA SER A 452 17.24 27.80 33.72
C SER A 452 16.65 26.46 33.28
N LYS A 453 15.45 26.45 32.69
CA LYS A 453 14.81 25.24 32.17
C LYS A 453 15.53 24.64 30.97
N VAL A 454 16.06 25.46 30.07
CA VAL A 454 16.84 24.96 28.94
C VAL A 454 18.22 24.44 29.37
N ALA A 455 18.80 25.01 30.43
CA ALA A 455 20.07 24.56 30.99
C ALA A 455 19.98 23.18 31.67
N GLU A 456 18.83 22.85 32.29
CA GLU A 456 18.55 21.54 32.89
C GLU A 456 18.50 20.41 31.85
N GLU A 457 18.04 20.71 30.62
CA GLU A 457 17.89 19.74 29.54
C GLU A 457 18.56 20.20 28.22
N PRO A 458 19.86 19.90 28.01
CA PRO A 458 20.56 20.21 26.76
C PRO A 458 19.86 19.57 25.55
N GLY A 459 19.62 20.37 24.49
CA GLY A 459 18.91 19.93 23.28
C GLY A 459 17.45 20.40 23.19
N SER A 460 16.96 21.13 24.19
CA SER A 460 15.60 21.66 24.29
C SER A 460 15.35 22.97 23.52
N LEU A 461 16.29 23.47 22.71
CA LEU A 461 16.09 24.72 21.93
C LEU A 461 14.81 24.71 21.08
N PRO A 462 14.43 23.62 20.40
CA PRO A 462 13.16 23.56 19.65
C PRO A 462 11.93 23.66 20.57
N LEU A 463 12.02 23.11 21.80
CA LEU A 463 10.95 23.22 22.80
C LEU A 463 10.85 24.65 23.35
N LEU A 464 11.98 25.31 23.58
CA LEU A 464 12.03 26.73 23.94
C LEU A 464 11.35 27.57 22.86
N GLU A 465 11.76 27.43 21.60
CA GLU A 465 11.16 28.15 20.46
C GLU A 465 9.65 27.90 20.35
N PHE A 466 9.22 26.64 20.52
CA PHE A 466 7.80 26.31 20.51
C PHE A 466 7.05 27.01 21.65
N THR A 467 7.63 27.01 22.85
CA THR A 467 7.06 27.67 24.04
C THR A 467 6.98 29.17 23.84
N LEU A 468 8.03 29.81 23.32
CA LEU A 468 8.05 31.24 23.00
C LEU A 468 6.99 31.60 21.95
N LYS A 469 6.79 30.75 20.94
CA LYS A 469 5.72 30.93 19.96
C LYS A 469 4.32 30.82 20.59
N GLN A 470 4.12 29.88 21.52
CA GLN A 470 2.87 29.76 22.27
C GLN A 470 2.63 30.96 23.19
N LEU A 471 3.67 31.44 23.88
CA LEU A 471 3.62 32.66 24.68
C LEU A 471 3.27 33.87 23.83
N TRP A 472 3.87 34.00 22.65
CA TRP A 472 3.62 35.11 21.73
C TRP A 472 2.15 35.24 21.33
N SER A 473 1.50 34.11 21.03
CA SER A 473 0.08 34.08 20.70
C SER A 473 -0.83 34.48 21.87
N ARG A 474 -0.35 34.34 23.11
CA ARG A 474 -1.07 34.63 24.37
C ARG A 474 -0.59 35.91 25.06
N GLN A 475 0.20 36.73 24.37
CA GLN A 475 0.68 37.99 24.90
C GLN A 475 -0.50 38.91 25.30
N ARG A 476 -0.29 39.74 26.32
CA ARG A 476 -1.28 40.74 26.74
C ARG A 476 -0.60 42.10 26.82
N HIS A 477 -1.18 43.09 26.15
CA HIS A 477 -0.68 44.47 26.12
C HIS A 477 0.82 44.57 25.78
N GLY A 478 1.23 43.83 24.76
CA GLY A 478 2.62 43.80 24.32
C GLY A 478 3.61 43.14 25.29
N ARG A 479 3.12 42.26 26.18
CA ARG A 479 3.94 41.56 27.16
C ARG A 479 3.69 40.05 27.20
N LEU A 480 4.77 39.28 27.30
CA LEU A 480 4.78 37.84 27.55
C LEU A 480 4.88 37.59 29.06
N THR A 481 3.92 36.86 29.64
CA THR A 481 3.71 36.83 31.10
C THR A 481 3.89 35.45 31.73
N PHE A 482 4.15 35.43 33.04
CA PHE A 482 4.16 34.19 33.84
C PHE A 482 2.80 33.50 33.86
N GLU A 483 1.71 34.28 33.84
CA GLU A 483 0.34 33.74 33.77
C GLU A 483 0.18 32.89 32.51
N ALA A 484 0.56 33.41 31.34
CA ALA A 484 0.52 32.65 30.09
C ALA A 484 1.47 31.44 30.13
N TYR A 485 2.68 31.60 30.68
CA TYR A 485 3.65 30.51 30.78
C TYR A 485 3.15 29.33 31.63
N LYS A 486 2.47 29.62 32.74
CA LYS A 486 1.92 28.62 33.66
C LYS A 486 0.55 28.09 33.26
N ASP A 487 -0.05 28.64 32.20
CA ASP A 487 -1.31 28.14 31.67
C ASP A 487 -1.18 26.63 31.38
N PRO A 488 -2.11 25.77 31.81
CA PRO A 488 -2.03 24.33 31.58
C PRO A 488 -1.86 23.92 30.11
N GLU A 489 -2.33 24.74 29.16
CA GLU A 489 -2.12 24.49 27.73
C GLU A 489 -0.65 24.62 27.30
N ILE A 490 0.14 25.45 28.00
CA ILE A 490 1.60 25.57 27.79
C ILE A 490 2.32 24.67 28.80
N GLY A 491 2.08 24.83 30.09
CA GLY A 491 2.64 24.01 31.17
C GLY A 491 4.16 24.14 31.39
N GLY A 492 4.84 24.94 30.55
CA GLY A 492 6.28 25.19 30.59
C GLY A 492 7.03 24.68 29.36
N VAL A 493 8.36 24.84 29.36
CA VAL A 493 9.22 24.51 28.20
C VAL A 493 9.14 23.04 27.82
N GLU A 494 9.17 22.14 28.80
CA GLU A 494 9.19 20.69 28.59
C GLU A 494 7.86 20.15 28.06
N THR A 495 6.74 20.74 28.48
CA THR A 495 5.40 20.21 28.22
C THR A 495 4.65 20.92 27.11
N ALA A 496 5.03 22.13 26.70
CA ALA A 496 4.25 22.93 25.73
C ALA A 496 3.93 22.16 24.45
N LEU A 497 4.93 21.47 23.88
CA LEU A 497 4.74 20.67 22.67
C LEU A 497 3.87 19.43 22.93
N VAL A 498 4.06 18.78 24.08
CA VAL A 498 3.33 17.56 24.48
C VAL A 498 1.85 17.87 24.74
N ASN A 499 1.58 18.95 25.47
CA ASN A 499 0.23 19.43 25.78
C ASN A 499 -0.48 19.83 24.50
N TYR A 500 0.19 20.56 23.61
CA TYR A 500 -0.34 20.89 22.29
C TYR A 500 -0.67 19.65 21.45
N ALA A 501 0.25 18.69 21.34
CA ALA A 501 0.02 17.46 20.58
C ALA A 501 -1.15 16.64 21.16
N SER A 502 -1.23 16.56 22.49
CA SER A 502 -2.28 15.83 23.20
C SER A 502 -3.65 16.51 23.06
N ASP A 503 -3.71 17.84 23.13
CA ASP A 503 -4.92 18.62 22.88
C ASP A 503 -5.43 18.43 21.45
N ILE A 504 -4.56 18.55 20.43
CA ILE A 504 -4.93 18.27 19.04
C ILE A 504 -5.43 16.84 18.88
N TYR A 505 -4.72 15.84 19.41
CA TYR A 505 -5.13 14.45 19.34
C TYR A 505 -6.48 14.18 20.05
N SER A 506 -6.73 14.85 21.18
CA SER A 506 -7.99 14.71 21.94
C SER A 506 -9.22 15.16 21.15
N ARG A 507 -9.04 16.12 20.23
CA ARG A 507 -10.10 16.72 19.40
C ARG A 507 -10.46 15.85 18.20
N PHE A 508 -9.66 14.84 17.88
CA PHE A 508 -9.96 13.91 16.80
C PHE A 508 -11.11 12.97 17.16
N SER A 509 -11.89 12.60 16.14
CA SER A 509 -12.88 11.53 16.26
C SER A 509 -12.18 10.21 16.60
N GLU A 510 -12.89 9.22 17.17
CA GLU A 510 -12.27 7.93 17.49
C GLU A 510 -11.72 7.18 16.26
N ALA A 511 -12.30 7.41 15.08
CA ALA A 511 -11.76 6.90 13.82
C ALA A 511 -10.45 7.62 13.46
N ASP A 512 -10.45 8.96 13.52
CA ASP A 512 -9.27 9.78 13.24
C ASP A 512 -8.13 9.51 14.24
N LYS A 513 -8.43 9.26 15.52
CA LYS A 513 -7.43 8.90 16.55
C LYS A 513 -6.69 7.61 16.22
N ARG A 514 -7.40 6.57 15.76
CA ARG A 514 -6.79 5.30 15.32
C ARG A 514 -5.92 5.51 14.09
N GLN A 515 -6.39 6.32 13.14
CA GLN A 515 -5.64 6.62 11.93
C GLN A 515 -4.41 7.49 12.20
N ALA A 516 -4.52 8.50 13.08
CA ALA A 516 -3.41 9.33 13.52
C ALA A 516 -2.31 8.51 14.19
N ARG A 517 -2.65 7.54 15.07
CA ARG A 517 -1.67 6.60 15.64
C ARG A 517 -0.90 5.87 14.53
N ARG A 518 -1.62 5.28 13.56
CA ARG A 518 -1.01 4.55 12.44
C ARG A 518 -0.07 5.45 11.64
N ILE A 519 -0.51 6.65 11.28
CA ILE A 519 0.29 7.62 10.53
C ILE A 519 1.54 7.96 11.32
N LEU A 520 1.42 8.45 12.55
CA LEU A 520 2.55 8.92 13.35
C LEU A 520 3.59 7.82 13.58
N VAL A 521 3.17 6.59 13.89
CA VAL A 521 4.07 5.43 14.03
C VAL A 521 4.79 5.10 12.71
N GLN A 522 4.12 5.25 11.56
CA GLN A 522 4.74 5.08 10.24
C GLN A 522 5.72 6.21 9.88
N LEU A 523 5.64 7.37 10.52
CA LEU A 523 6.57 8.49 10.37
C LEU A 523 7.78 8.44 11.32
N VAL A 524 7.93 7.34 12.06
CA VAL A 524 9.09 7.10 12.93
C VAL A 524 9.87 5.89 12.43
N ARG A 525 11.21 6.02 12.42
CA ARG A 525 12.15 4.93 12.23
C ARG A 525 12.76 4.56 13.58
N PRO A 526 12.64 3.29 14.01
CA PRO A 526 13.33 2.81 15.20
C PRO A 526 14.85 2.92 15.04
N GLY A 527 15.53 3.46 16.06
CA GLY A 527 16.99 3.48 16.11
C GLY A 527 17.57 2.09 16.43
N GLU A 528 18.65 1.69 15.74
CA GLU A 528 19.41 0.48 16.04
C GLU A 528 20.59 0.85 16.96
N GLY A 529 20.32 1.02 18.27
CA GLY A 529 21.31 1.46 19.25
C GLY A 529 21.48 2.98 19.36
N THR A 530 20.65 3.74 18.64
CA THR A 530 20.48 5.20 18.76
C THR A 530 19.04 5.53 19.13
N ASP A 531 18.74 6.81 19.37
CA ASP A 531 17.36 7.28 19.51
C ASP A 531 16.54 7.03 18.23
N ASP A 532 15.22 6.94 18.40
CA ASP A 532 14.28 6.86 17.28
C ASP A 532 14.29 8.18 16.49
N THR A 533 14.35 8.07 15.17
CA THR A 533 14.43 9.22 14.26
C THR A 533 13.15 9.38 13.46
N ARG A 534 12.92 10.58 12.94
CA ARG A 534 11.84 10.81 11.97
C ARG A 534 12.08 10.05 10.67
N ARG A 535 10.99 9.64 10.03
CA ARG A 535 10.96 9.02 8.69
C ARG A 535 10.12 9.88 7.75
N LEU A 536 10.70 10.20 6.60
CA LEU A 536 9.97 10.75 5.46
C LEU A 536 9.15 9.64 4.79
N ALA A 537 7.84 9.86 4.63
CA ALA A 537 6.94 8.94 3.95
C ALA A 537 6.25 9.63 2.77
N THR A 538 5.96 8.87 1.71
CA THR A 538 5.20 9.37 0.56
C THR A 538 3.70 9.13 0.71
N ARG A 539 2.87 9.83 -0.06
CA ARG A 539 1.42 9.54 -0.17
C ARG A 539 1.15 8.07 -0.50
N SER A 540 1.94 7.47 -1.39
CA SER A 540 1.82 6.05 -1.72
C SER A 540 2.22 5.09 -0.59
N ASP A 541 3.08 5.53 0.32
CA ASP A 541 3.49 4.73 1.47
C ASP A 541 2.37 4.62 2.51
N LEU A 542 1.59 5.69 2.70
CA LEU A 542 0.57 5.80 3.74
C LEU A 542 -0.86 5.47 3.25
N GLY A 543 -1.11 5.60 1.95
CA GLY A 543 -2.43 5.42 1.34
C GLY A 543 -3.33 6.66 1.43
N GLU A 544 -4.37 6.68 0.59
CA GLU A 544 -5.28 7.83 0.41
C GLU A 544 -6.01 8.23 1.70
N GLU A 545 -6.59 7.27 2.42
CA GLU A 545 -7.32 7.54 3.68
C GLU A 545 -6.44 8.20 4.74
N SER A 546 -5.16 7.81 4.83
CA SER A 546 -4.18 8.46 5.71
C SER A 546 -3.87 9.87 5.23
N TRP A 547 -3.73 10.05 3.92
CA TRP A 547 -3.40 11.33 3.30
C TRP A 547 -4.52 12.35 3.48
N ASP A 548 -5.77 11.90 3.43
CA ASP A 548 -6.94 12.73 3.72
C ASP A 548 -6.88 13.27 5.16
N LEU A 549 -6.56 12.45 6.15
CA LEU A 549 -6.38 12.93 7.54
C LEU A 549 -5.18 13.87 7.70
N ILE A 550 -4.11 13.68 6.93
CA ILE A 550 -2.95 14.57 6.96
C ILE A 550 -3.32 15.96 6.44
N THR A 551 -4.01 16.02 5.31
CA THR A 551 -4.25 17.25 4.53
C THR A 551 -5.58 17.93 4.81
N LYS A 552 -6.57 17.23 5.39
CA LYS A 552 -7.87 17.83 5.72
C LYS A 552 -7.71 19.00 6.68
N ARG A 553 -8.69 19.90 6.65
CA ARG A 553 -8.81 21.01 7.61
C ARG A 553 -8.89 20.46 9.04
N GLY A 554 -8.09 21.03 9.95
CA GLY A 554 -7.92 20.53 11.30
C GLY A 554 -7.20 19.18 11.40
N GLY A 555 -6.63 18.67 10.31
CA GLY A 555 -5.84 17.44 10.25
C GLY A 555 -4.42 17.62 10.82
N LEU A 556 -3.54 16.64 10.57
CA LEU A 556 -2.20 16.62 11.15
C LEU A 556 -1.29 17.74 10.63
N ALA A 557 -1.38 18.09 9.34
CA ALA A 557 -0.53 19.13 8.73
C ALA A 557 -1.02 20.54 9.11
N ASP A 558 -2.34 20.78 9.05
CA ASP A 558 -2.95 22.06 9.47
C ASP A 558 -2.68 22.33 10.97
N SER A 559 -2.69 21.29 11.79
CA SER A 559 -2.32 21.34 13.21
C SER A 559 -0.81 21.30 13.46
N ARG A 560 0.03 21.33 12.41
CA ARG A 560 1.50 21.35 12.49
C ARG A 560 2.13 20.25 13.35
N LEU A 561 1.51 19.09 13.45
CA LEU A 561 2.14 17.90 14.03
C LEU A 561 3.03 17.19 13.00
N VAL A 562 2.74 17.40 11.72
CA VAL A 562 3.53 16.93 10.58
C VAL A 562 3.78 18.06 9.61
N VAL A 563 4.84 17.93 8.81
CA VAL A 563 5.17 18.84 7.71
C VAL A 563 5.03 18.07 6.42
N THR A 564 4.30 18.65 5.47
CA THR A 564 4.21 18.12 4.10
C THR A 564 5.23 18.81 3.20
N GLY A 565 5.66 18.09 2.18
CA GLY A 565 6.57 18.59 1.17
C GLY A 565 6.44 17.77 -0.11
N ARG A 566 7.37 17.95 -1.04
CA ARG A 566 7.47 17.08 -2.21
C ARG A 566 8.86 16.46 -2.26
N ASN A 567 8.91 15.16 -2.52
CA ASN A 567 10.17 14.53 -2.82
C ASN A 567 10.64 14.92 -4.22
N ALA A 568 11.80 14.39 -4.50
CA ALA A 568 12.54 14.60 -5.69
C ALA A 568 11.84 14.09 -6.98
N GLY A 569 10.89 13.16 -6.86
CA GLY A 569 10.03 12.68 -7.95
C GLY A 569 8.72 13.44 -8.07
N GLY A 570 8.56 14.57 -7.39
CA GLY A 570 7.34 15.38 -7.37
C GLY A 570 6.22 14.76 -6.52
N GLN A 571 6.46 13.62 -5.86
CA GLN A 571 5.46 12.99 -5.01
C GLN A 571 5.35 13.74 -3.70
N GLU A 572 4.12 13.88 -3.22
CA GLU A 572 3.86 14.48 -1.92
C GLU A 572 4.43 13.60 -0.81
N THR A 573 5.05 14.26 0.16
CA THR A 573 5.73 13.64 1.30
C THR A 573 5.26 14.27 2.59
N VAL A 574 5.45 13.52 3.67
CA VAL A 574 5.13 13.95 5.02
C VAL A 574 6.17 13.40 5.99
N GLU A 575 6.53 14.21 6.99
CA GLU A 575 7.35 13.81 8.13
C GLU A 575 6.81 14.45 9.42
N VAL A 576 7.15 13.89 10.58
CA VAL A 576 6.86 14.56 11.86
C VAL A 576 7.58 15.91 11.91
N VAL A 577 6.91 16.94 12.41
CA VAL A 577 7.45 18.31 12.44
C VAL A 577 8.78 18.39 13.20
N HIS A 578 8.96 17.59 14.25
CA HIS A 578 10.19 17.54 15.04
C HIS A 578 10.33 16.22 15.82
N GLU A 579 11.57 15.74 16.02
CA GLU A 579 11.87 14.52 16.79
C GLU A 579 11.48 14.62 18.28
N ALA A 580 11.32 15.83 18.79
CA ALA A 580 10.88 16.08 20.17
C ALA A 580 9.49 15.47 20.46
N LEU A 581 8.62 15.39 19.44
CA LEU A 581 7.34 14.67 19.57
C LEU A 581 7.55 13.18 19.80
N ILE A 582 8.57 12.58 19.18
CA ILE A 582 8.87 11.14 19.32
C ILE A 582 9.42 10.87 20.73
N GLN A 583 10.28 11.77 21.21
CA GLN A 583 11.00 11.57 22.48
C GLN A 583 10.19 11.91 23.73
N LYS A 584 9.35 12.96 23.67
CA LYS A 584 8.69 13.54 24.84
C LYS A 584 7.18 13.31 24.91
N TRP A 585 6.52 12.94 23.80
CA TRP A 585 5.08 12.66 23.84
C TRP A 585 4.81 11.21 24.24
N ASP A 586 4.36 11.02 25.48
CA ASP A 586 4.17 9.68 26.07
C ASP A 586 3.29 8.74 25.24
N LEU A 587 2.25 9.27 24.57
CA LEU A 587 1.41 8.47 23.68
C LEU A 587 2.20 7.91 22.50
N LEU A 588 2.95 8.75 21.79
CA LEU A 588 3.73 8.31 20.64
C LEU A 588 4.88 7.39 21.06
N LYS A 589 5.52 7.68 22.19
CA LYS A 589 6.56 6.83 22.76
C LYS A 589 6.02 5.44 23.10
N GLY A 590 4.89 5.36 23.81
CA GLY A 590 4.21 4.10 24.12
C GLY A 590 3.81 3.33 22.87
N TRP A 591 3.25 4.01 21.85
CA TRP A 591 2.92 3.36 20.58
C TRP A 591 4.16 2.83 19.86
N MET A 592 5.28 3.54 19.91
CA MET A 592 6.54 3.09 19.33
C MET A 592 7.13 1.91 20.09
N GLU A 593 7.00 1.84 21.41
CA GLU A 593 7.39 0.68 22.22
C GLU A 593 6.56 -0.56 21.86
N ASP A 594 5.23 -0.41 21.78
CA ASP A 594 4.29 -1.47 21.39
C ASP A 594 4.59 -2.01 19.97
N ASP A 595 4.91 -1.10 19.05
CA ASP A 595 5.05 -1.43 17.62
C ASP A 595 6.52 -1.62 17.19
N ARG A 596 7.51 -1.52 18.10
CA ARG A 596 8.95 -1.53 17.79
C ARG A 596 9.37 -2.75 16.98
N ARG A 597 8.91 -3.94 17.38
CA ARG A 597 9.24 -5.20 16.69
C ARG A 597 8.74 -5.20 15.25
N PHE A 598 7.52 -4.72 15.03
CA PHE A 598 6.93 -4.61 13.70
C PHE A 598 7.65 -3.57 12.86
N ARG A 599 7.89 -2.37 13.40
CA ARG A 599 8.54 -1.28 12.67
C ARG A 599 9.98 -1.60 12.29
N THR A 600 10.75 -2.22 13.18
CA THR A 600 12.13 -2.67 12.89
C THR A 600 12.14 -3.68 11.74
N TRP A 601 11.25 -4.68 11.79
CA TRP A 601 11.08 -5.65 10.71
C TRP A 601 10.65 -4.97 9.39
N GLN A 602 9.71 -4.02 9.45
CA GLN A 602 9.17 -3.35 8.27
C GLN A 602 10.23 -2.50 7.56
N GLU A 603 11.11 -1.81 8.31
CA GLU A 603 12.20 -1.04 7.71
C GLU A 603 13.20 -1.94 6.97
N GLN A 604 13.53 -3.11 7.51
CA GLN A 604 14.35 -4.11 6.82
C GLN A 604 13.62 -4.70 5.59
N PHE A 605 12.33 -4.99 5.73
CA PHE A 605 11.50 -5.49 4.64
C PHE A 605 11.40 -4.51 3.46
N ARG A 606 11.33 -3.20 3.72
CA ARG A 606 11.33 -2.14 2.70
C ARG A 606 12.59 -2.10 1.85
N VAL A 607 13.74 -2.54 2.38
CA VAL A 607 14.97 -2.68 1.59
C VAL A 607 14.76 -3.71 0.48
N ASN A 608 14.15 -4.86 0.79
CA ASN A 608 13.87 -5.92 -0.19
C ASN A 608 12.84 -5.46 -1.24
N VAL A 609 11.80 -4.72 -0.84
CA VAL A 609 10.79 -4.16 -1.76
C VAL A 609 11.45 -3.20 -2.75
N ARG A 610 12.35 -2.33 -2.29
CA ARG A 610 13.10 -1.41 -3.16
C ARG A 610 13.98 -2.16 -4.15
N GLN A 611 14.76 -3.14 -3.68
CA GLN A 611 15.60 -3.97 -4.56
C GLN A 611 14.77 -4.68 -5.64
N TRP A 612 13.59 -5.20 -5.28
CA TRP A 612 12.68 -5.82 -6.24
C TRP A 612 12.16 -4.82 -7.29
N ASN A 613 11.79 -3.61 -6.88
CA ASN A 613 11.36 -2.57 -7.82
C ASN A 613 12.49 -2.13 -8.76
N GLU A 614 13.72 -1.98 -8.25
CA GLU A 614 14.89 -1.57 -9.04
C GLU A 614 15.34 -2.64 -10.04
N THR A 615 15.20 -3.92 -9.69
CA THR A 615 15.51 -5.05 -10.59
C THR A 615 14.40 -5.33 -11.61
N ASN A 616 13.60 -4.31 -11.92
CA ASN A 616 12.42 -4.40 -12.79
C ASN A 616 11.49 -5.58 -12.42
N LYS A 617 11.30 -5.78 -11.11
CA LYS A 617 10.46 -6.81 -10.51
C LYS A 617 10.91 -8.25 -10.78
N ASP A 618 12.23 -8.49 -10.79
CA ASP A 618 12.81 -9.82 -10.94
C ASP A 618 12.21 -10.85 -9.96
N LYS A 619 11.94 -12.07 -10.46
CA LYS A 619 11.43 -13.18 -9.66
C LYS A 619 12.48 -13.75 -8.70
N ALA A 620 13.77 -13.54 -8.96
CA ALA A 620 14.85 -14.02 -8.11
C ALA A 620 14.88 -13.32 -6.75
N THR A 621 14.49 -12.04 -6.70
CA THR A 621 14.50 -11.19 -5.50
C THR A 621 13.22 -11.29 -4.65
N LEU A 622 12.26 -12.14 -5.02
CA LEU A 622 11.04 -12.39 -4.23
C LEU A 622 11.35 -13.15 -2.93
N LEU A 623 10.59 -12.85 -1.87
CA LEU A 623 10.74 -13.51 -0.56
C LEU A 623 10.45 -15.02 -0.64
N ARG A 624 11.16 -15.80 0.18
CA ARG A 624 10.98 -17.25 0.32
C ARG A 624 11.14 -17.67 1.79
N GLY A 625 10.66 -18.87 2.12
CA GLY A 625 10.84 -19.45 3.45
C GLY A 625 10.39 -18.53 4.59
N LYS A 626 11.18 -18.46 5.67
CA LYS A 626 10.85 -17.69 6.87
C LYS A 626 10.52 -16.20 6.61
N PRO A 627 11.31 -15.43 5.83
CA PRO A 627 10.95 -14.06 5.47
C PRO A 627 9.55 -13.90 4.85
N LEU A 628 9.13 -14.83 3.99
CA LEU A 628 7.79 -14.81 3.39
C LEU A 628 6.69 -15.16 4.41
N THR A 629 6.94 -16.14 5.25
CA THR A 629 6.02 -16.52 6.34
C THR A 629 5.80 -15.34 7.29
N ASP A 630 6.89 -14.72 7.75
CA ASP A 630 6.86 -13.56 8.65
C ASP A 630 6.12 -12.38 7.98
N ALA A 631 6.38 -12.09 6.71
CA ALA A 631 5.67 -11.04 5.96
C ALA A 631 4.16 -11.31 5.84
N SER A 632 3.78 -12.57 5.59
CA SER A 632 2.38 -12.96 5.49
C SER A 632 1.64 -12.90 6.84
N ALA A 633 2.33 -13.20 7.93
CA ALA A 633 1.79 -13.12 9.29
C ALA A 633 1.52 -11.67 9.68
N TRP A 634 2.50 -10.78 9.46
CA TRP A 634 2.32 -9.36 9.73
C TRP A 634 1.22 -8.73 8.87
N LYS A 635 1.14 -9.06 7.58
CA LYS A 635 0.08 -8.55 6.70
C LYS A 635 -1.32 -8.96 7.17
N ARG A 636 -1.47 -10.16 7.75
CA ARG A 636 -2.74 -10.62 8.32
C ARG A 636 -3.11 -9.88 9.60
N GLN A 637 -2.12 -9.60 10.44
CA GLN A 637 -2.33 -8.91 11.72
C GLN A 637 -2.56 -7.40 11.54
N ARG A 638 -1.91 -6.78 10.55
CA ARG A 638 -1.87 -5.32 10.35
C ARG A 638 -2.14 -4.96 8.86
N PRO A 639 -3.32 -5.26 8.30
CA PRO A 639 -3.57 -5.16 6.86
C PRO A 639 -3.47 -3.73 6.29
N TYR A 640 -3.72 -2.71 7.11
CA TYR A 640 -3.74 -1.30 6.71
C TYR A 640 -2.40 -0.57 6.84
N GLU A 641 -1.35 -1.25 7.33
CA GLU A 641 -0.03 -0.65 7.59
C GLU A 641 1.00 -1.00 6.50
N PHE A 642 0.52 -1.50 5.35
CA PHE A 642 1.34 -1.86 4.19
C PHE A 642 1.01 -1.01 2.98
N SER A 643 2.02 -0.47 2.33
CA SER A 643 1.85 0.25 1.07
C SER A 643 1.39 -0.67 -0.06
N GLN A 644 0.90 -0.10 -1.16
CA GLN A 644 0.50 -0.89 -2.33
C GLN A 644 1.69 -1.69 -2.91
N SER A 645 2.89 -1.10 -2.91
CA SER A 645 4.11 -1.77 -3.38
C SER A 645 4.51 -2.94 -2.48
N GLU A 646 4.49 -2.73 -1.16
CA GLU A 646 4.74 -3.77 -0.15
C GLU A 646 3.74 -4.92 -0.28
N SER A 647 2.46 -4.58 -0.41
CA SER A 647 1.38 -5.55 -0.59
C SER A 647 1.54 -6.38 -1.86
N SER A 648 1.93 -5.74 -2.97
CA SER A 648 2.18 -6.40 -4.25
C SER A 648 3.39 -7.35 -4.18
N TYR A 649 4.45 -6.94 -3.49
CA TYR A 649 5.66 -7.75 -3.31
C TYR A 649 5.36 -9.02 -2.50
N ILE A 650 4.57 -8.91 -1.41
CA ILE A 650 4.12 -10.08 -0.63
C ILE A 650 3.26 -11.00 -1.49
N GLN A 651 2.29 -10.46 -2.23
CA GLN A 651 1.41 -11.26 -3.09
C GLN A 651 2.19 -12.03 -4.16
N ARG A 652 3.11 -11.36 -4.86
CA ARG A 652 3.95 -12.02 -5.88
C ARG A 652 4.87 -13.07 -5.28
N SER A 653 5.41 -12.83 -4.09
CA SER A 653 6.21 -13.81 -3.36
C SER A 653 5.39 -15.04 -2.96
N LEU A 654 4.15 -14.85 -2.48
CA LEU A 654 3.22 -15.94 -2.16
C LEU A 654 2.84 -16.76 -3.40
N ILE A 655 2.54 -16.10 -4.52
CA ILE A 655 2.22 -16.78 -5.79
C ILE A 655 3.43 -17.61 -6.24
N ARG A 656 4.65 -17.07 -6.16
CA ARG A 656 5.87 -17.79 -6.55
C ARG A 656 6.14 -18.99 -5.65
N GLU A 657 5.96 -18.87 -4.34
CA GLU A 657 6.17 -19.99 -3.42
C GLU A 657 5.11 -21.08 -3.61
N ARG A 658 3.85 -20.73 -3.91
CA ARG A 658 2.83 -21.72 -4.30
C ARG A 658 3.21 -22.49 -5.56
N ILE A 659 3.63 -21.78 -6.61
CA ILE A 659 4.12 -22.41 -7.85
C ILE A 659 5.32 -23.33 -7.55
N ARG A 660 6.27 -22.87 -6.73
CA ARG A 660 7.45 -23.64 -6.33
C ARG A 660 7.07 -24.88 -5.54
N GLN A 661 6.16 -24.78 -4.57
CA GLN A 661 5.66 -25.92 -3.80
C GLN A 661 5.00 -26.95 -4.73
N CYS A 662 4.15 -26.51 -5.66
CA CYS A 662 3.58 -27.41 -6.68
C CYS A 662 4.68 -28.10 -7.50
N SER A 663 5.73 -27.39 -7.92
CA SER A 663 6.87 -27.99 -8.66
C SER A 663 7.74 -28.91 -7.80
N PHE A 664 7.91 -28.65 -6.49
CA PHE A 664 8.65 -29.52 -5.56
C PHE A 664 7.87 -30.78 -5.19
N PHE A 665 6.53 -30.71 -5.12
CA PHE A 665 5.69 -31.91 -5.01
C PHE A 665 5.87 -32.82 -6.24
N SER A 666 6.02 -32.26 -7.45
CA SER A 666 6.34 -33.04 -8.64
C SER A 666 7.69 -33.75 -8.54
N ILE A 667 8.74 -33.07 -8.06
CA ILE A 667 10.10 -33.62 -7.97
C ILE A 667 10.26 -34.60 -6.79
N GLY A 668 9.62 -34.33 -5.66
CA GLY A 668 9.59 -35.20 -4.50
C GLY A 668 8.89 -36.53 -4.79
N VAL A 669 7.75 -36.49 -5.49
CA VAL A 669 7.06 -37.70 -5.99
C VAL A 669 7.95 -38.49 -6.94
N ILE A 670 8.71 -37.82 -7.82
CA ILE A 670 9.63 -38.50 -8.75
C ILE A 670 10.80 -39.18 -8.01
N LEU A 671 11.39 -38.54 -7.01
CA LEU A 671 12.52 -39.11 -6.25
C LEU A 671 12.09 -40.21 -5.27
N SER A 672 10.96 -40.05 -4.58
CA SER A 672 10.39 -41.12 -3.75
C SER A 672 9.88 -42.29 -4.60
N ALA A 673 9.32 -41.99 -5.78
CA ALA A 673 9.00 -43.02 -6.76
C ALA A 673 10.28 -43.75 -7.19
N LEU A 674 11.39 -43.09 -7.49
CA LEU A 674 12.63 -43.78 -7.91
C LEU A 674 13.22 -44.70 -6.83
N THR A 675 13.18 -44.32 -5.55
CA THR A 675 13.68 -45.18 -4.45
C THR A 675 12.73 -46.33 -4.10
N VAL A 676 11.42 -46.08 -4.12
CA VAL A 676 10.41 -47.13 -3.88
C VAL A 676 10.27 -48.05 -5.09
N PHE A 677 10.45 -47.53 -6.31
CA PHE A 677 10.47 -48.29 -7.56
C PHE A 677 11.71 -49.17 -7.65
N GLY A 678 12.87 -48.70 -7.17
CA GLY A 678 14.08 -49.53 -7.07
C GLY A 678 13.90 -50.75 -6.15
N GLN A 679 13.19 -50.60 -5.03
CA GLN A 679 12.91 -51.73 -4.11
C GLN A 679 11.70 -52.59 -4.54
N ARG A 680 10.68 -52.01 -5.20
CA ARG A 680 9.52 -52.77 -5.73
C ARG A 680 9.80 -53.50 -7.05
N GLN A 681 10.68 -53.01 -7.92
CA GLN A 681 11.00 -53.71 -9.19
C GLN A 681 11.68 -55.06 -8.96
N PHE A 682 12.49 -55.19 -7.91
CA PHE A 682 13.25 -56.42 -7.67
C PHE A 682 12.34 -57.59 -7.28
N ALA A 683 11.33 -57.35 -6.42
CA ALA A 683 10.36 -58.36 -6.02
C ALA A 683 9.27 -58.63 -7.09
N GLY A 684 8.88 -57.61 -7.87
CA GLY A 684 7.90 -57.75 -8.96
C GLY A 684 8.45 -58.53 -10.17
N ARG A 685 9.72 -58.32 -10.54
CA ARG A 685 10.36 -59.07 -11.64
C ARG A 685 10.44 -60.57 -11.36
N GLN A 686 10.70 -60.95 -10.11
CA GLN A 686 10.82 -62.37 -9.73
C GLN A 686 9.46 -63.10 -9.82
N PHE A 687 8.36 -62.47 -9.41
CA PHE A 687 7.01 -63.03 -9.56
C PHE A 687 6.58 -63.11 -11.02
N GLN A 688 6.77 -62.06 -11.83
CA GLN A 688 6.43 -62.08 -13.26
C GLN A 688 7.20 -63.15 -14.03
N GLN A 689 8.51 -63.31 -13.78
CA GLN A 689 9.30 -64.37 -14.41
C GLN A 689 8.76 -65.77 -14.05
N GLN A 690 8.45 -66.04 -12.78
CA GLN A 690 7.95 -67.34 -12.35
C GLN A 690 6.51 -67.63 -12.83
N PHE A 691 5.63 -66.64 -12.83
CA PHE A 691 4.25 -66.81 -13.31
C PHE A 691 4.19 -66.98 -14.83
N SER A 692 5.04 -66.27 -15.58
CA SER A 692 5.19 -66.47 -17.04
C SER A 692 5.73 -67.85 -17.39
N ALA A 693 6.59 -68.46 -16.56
CA ALA A 693 7.13 -69.79 -16.78
C ALA A 693 6.06 -70.89 -16.68
N VAL A 694 5.02 -70.68 -15.86
CA VAL A 694 3.87 -71.60 -15.76
C VAL A 694 2.96 -71.44 -16.98
N LEU A 695 2.65 -70.21 -17.38
CA LEU A 695 1.66 -69.92 -18.44
C LEU A 695 2.20 -70.08 -19.86
N ILE A 696 3.44 -69.65 -20.12
CA ILE A 696 4.02 -69.60 -21.49
C ILE A 696 4.87 -70.84 -21.77
N ALA A 697 5.60 -71.33 -20.76
CA ALA A 697 6.51 -72.47 -20.93
C ALA A 697 5.89 -73.81 -20.49
N GLY A 698 4.63 -73.82 -20.02
CA GLY A 698 3.91 -75.04 -19.60
C GLY A 698 4.60 -75.81 -18.47
N SER A 699 5.36 -75.11 -17.61
CA SER A 699 6.16 -75.76 -16.56
C SER A 699 5.27 -76.30 -15.44
N THR A 700 5.25 -77.63 -15.27
CA THR A 700 4.43 -78.32 -14.26
C THR A 700 5.24 -78.76 -13.02
N GLU A 701 6.28 -78.02 -12.64
CA GLU A 701 7.00 -78.31 -11.39
C GLU A 701 6.13 -77.99 -10.15
N PRO A 702 6.03 -78.91 -9.16
CA PRO A 702 5.24 -78.68 -7.94
C PRO A 702 5.66 -77.43 -7.15
N SER A 703 6.92 -77.01 -7.32
CA SER A 703 7.47 -75.79 -6.76
C SER A 703 6.70 -74.54 -7.20
N TYR A 704 5.96 -74.53 -8.31
CA TYR A 704 5.20 -73.35 -8.74
C TYR A 704 3.78 -73.26 -8.16
N ILE A 705 3.25 -74.34 -7.58
CA ILE A 705 1.88 -74.37 -7.01
C ILE A 705 1.69 -73.33 -5.90
N HIS A 706 2.75 -73.01 -5.14
CA HIS A 706 2.66 -72.01 -4.07
C HIS A 706 2.48 -70.57 -4.57
N ILE A 707 2.70 -70.31 -5.86
CA ILE A 707 2.60 -68.98 -6.46
C ILE A 707 1.15 -68.66 -6.86
N LEU A 708 0.35 -69.67 -7.21
CA LEU A 708 -1.02 -69.50 -7.67
C LEU A 708 -1.94 -68.80 -6.64
N PRO A 709 -1.91 -69.12 -5.33
CA PRO A 709 -2.68 -68.35 -4.34
C PRO A 709 -2.30 -66.87 -4.27
N ARG A 710 -1.02 -66.54 -4.53
CA ARG A 710 -0.55 -65.16 -4.55
C ARG A 710 -1.07 -64.42 -5.79
N ALA A 711 -1.23 -65.11 -6.93
CA ALA A 711 -1.86 -64.54 -8.10
C ALA A 711 -3.34 -64.20 -7.84
N ILE A 712 -4.09 -65.07 -7.16
CA ILE A 712 -5.48 -64.79 -6.73
C ILE A 712 -5.52 -63.56 -5.80
N GLN A 713 -4.61 -63.45 -4.83
CA GLN A 713 -4.53 -62.26 -3.97
C GLN A 713 -4.26 -60.97 -4.75
N ILE A 714 -3.40 -61.03 -5.76
CA ILE A 714 -3.12 -59.88 -6.62
C ILE A 714 -4.37 -59.52 -7.41
N ALA A 715 -5.06 -60.51 -7.99
CA ALA A 715 -6.31 -60.28 -8.70
C ALA A 715 -7.37 -59.61 -7.80
N ASN A 716 -7.53 -60.07 -6.56
CA ASN A 716 -8.48 -59.44 -5.61
C ASN A 716 -8.06 -58.02 -5.20
N GLN A 717 -6.76 -57.70 -5.17
CA GLN A 717 -6.30 -56.32 -5.01
C GLN A 717 -6.65 -55.44 -6.21
N ARG A 718 -6.62 -56.00 -7.42
CA ARG A 718 -7.04 -55.32 -8.66
C ARG A 718 -8.54 -55.03 -8.66
N VAL A 719 -9.37 -55.98 -8.20
CA VAL A 719 -10.80 -55.74 -7.97
C VAL A 719 -11.03 -54.57 -7.00
N ASN A 720 -10.32 -54.54 -5.87
CA ASN A 720 -10.42 -53.44 -4.91
C ASN A 720 -9.92 -52.09 -5.47
N SER A 721 -9.11 -52.13 -6.53
CA SER A 721 -8.57 -50.94 -7.21
C SER A 721 -9.36 -50.57 -8.47
N ASP A 722 -10.51 -51.21 -8.70
CA ASP A 722 -11.40 -51.00 -9.86
C ASP A 722 -10.75 -51.36 -11.22
N GLU A 723 -9.71 -52.20 -11.20
CA GLU A 723 -9.02 -52.71 -12.39
C GLU A 723 -9.58 -54.11 -12.76
N ILE A 724 -10.86 -54.15 -13.13
CA ILE A 724 -11.67 -55.38 -13.24
C ILE A 724 -11.17 -56.32 -14.35
N ASP A 725 -10.86 -55.79 -15.53
CA ASP A 725 -10.40 -56.60 -16.68
C ASP A 725 -9.07 -57.32 -16.37
N GLU A 726 -8.12 -56.63 -15.71
CA GLU A 726 -6.86 -57.22 -15.27
C GLU A 726 -7.09 -58.31 -14.21
N ALA A 727 -8.05 -58.11 -13.30
CA ALA A 727 -8.40 -59.10 -12.28
C ALA A 727 -8.98 -60.38 -12.89
N ILE A 728 -9.84 -60.25 -13.89
CA ILE A 728 -10.41 -61.39 -14.64
C ILE A 728 -9.31 -62.16 -15.36
N GLU A 729 -8.41 -61.47 -16.07
CA GLU A 729 -7.32 -62.11 -16.80
C GLU A 729 -6.38 -62.91 -15.88
N ILE A 730 -6.07 -62.38 -14.69
CA ILE A 730 -5.23 -63.09 -13.72
C ILE A 730 -5.95 -64.36 -13.20
N HIS A 731 -7.24 -64.29 -12.87
CA HIS A 731 -7.99 -65.47 -12.43
C HIS A 731 -8.06 -66.56 -13.51
N LYS A 732 -8.33 -66.19 -14.77
CA LYS A 732 -8.31 -67.11 -15.90
C LYS A 732 -6.97 -67.80 -16.08
N ASN A 733 -5.88 -67.02 -15.99
CA ASN A 733 -4.53 -67.56 -16.05
C ASN A 733 -4.25 -68.55 -14.90
N VAL A 734 -4.77 -68.29 -13.69
CA VAL A 734 -4.68 -69.27 -12.59
C VAL A 734 -5.44 -70.56 -12.94
N LEU A 735 -6.64 -70.48 -13.50
CA LEU A 735 -7.40 -71.67 -13.92
C LEU A 735 -6.67 -72.46 -15.02
N LYS A 736 -6.16 -71.76 -16.04
CA LYS A 736 -5.35 -72.35 -17.12
C LYS A 736 -4.11 -73.07 -16.57
N ALA A 737 -3.40 -72.42 -15.64
CA ALA A 737 -2.26 -73.02 -14.97
C ALA A 737 -2.65 -74.28 -14.20
N VAL A 738 -3.72 -74.25 -13.40
CA VAL A 738 -4.19 -75.44 -12.66
C VAL A 738 -4.55 -76.58 -13.62
N GLN A 739 -5.26 -76.29 -14.71
CA GLN A 739 -5.60 -77.29 -15.71
C GLN A 739 -4.35 -77.90 -16.37
N THR A 740 -3.35 -77.09 -16.71
CA THR A 740 -2.05 -77.60 -17.23
C THR A 740 -1.39 -78.56 -16.22
N PHE A 741 -1.49 -78.27 -14.91
CA PHE A 741 -1.04 -79.21 -13.87
C PHE A 741 -1.88 -80.50 -13.83
N GLU A 742 -3.21 -80.41 -13.96
CA GLU A 742 -4.13 -81.56 -13.96
C GLU A 742 -3.94 -82.48 -15.19
N GLU A 743 -3.80 -81.93 -16.39
CA GLU A 743 -3.55 -82.67 -17.64
C GLU A 743 -2.19 -83.36 -17.65
N SER A 744 -1.15 -82.69 -17.12
CA SER A 744 0.16 -83.32 -16.97
C SER A 744 0.16 -84.50 -15.98
N ALA A 745 -0.86 -84.59 -15.11
CA ALA A 745 -1.03 -85.71 -14.19
C ALA A 745 -1.76 -86.92 -14.81
N SER A 746 -2.53 -86.71 -15.90
CA SER A 746 -3.32 -87.76 -16.58
C SER A 746 -2.58 -88.47 -17.71
N VAL A 747 -1.61 -87.82 -18.36
CA VAL A 747 -0.83 -88.36 -19.48
C VAL A 747 0.47 -89.05 -18.99
N GLU A 748 0.43 -90.37 -18.86
CA GLU A 748 1.54 -91.35 -18.83
C GLU A 748 2.85 -91.04 -18.06
N ASN A 749 2.86 -90.13 -17.08
CA ASN A 749 3.97 -89.92 -16.15
C ASN A 749 3.47 -89.75 -14.70
N ARG A 750 3.02 -90.85 -14.11
CA ARG A 750 2.81 -90.95 -12.65
C ARG A 750 4.14 -90.76 -11.93
N ASN A 751 4.39 -89.56 -11.39
CA ASN A 751 5.02 -89.28 -10.08
C ASN A 751 5.79 -87.94 -10.05
N ARG A 752 5.07 -86.80 -10.08
CA ARG A 752 5.61 -85.51 -9.60
C ARG A 752 4.68 -84.76 -8.64
N LEU A 753 3.37 -84.89 -8.79
CA LEU A 753 2.39 -84.27 -7.88
C LEU A 753 1.96 -85.27 -6.79
N THR A 754 2.03 -84.85 -5.53
CA THR A 754 1.51 -85.63 -4.40
C THR A 754 -0.01 -85.48 -4.29
N GLU A 755 -0.70 -86.38 -3.60
CA GLU A 755 -2.14 -86.24 -3.32
C GLU A 755 -2.45 -84.91 -2.59
N LYS A 756 -1.50 -84.41 -1.80
CA LYS A 756 -1.57 -83.10 -1.15
C LYS A 756 -1.53 -81.95 -2.16
N ASP A 757 -0.70 -82.06 -3.21
CA ASP A 757 -0.61 -81.07 -4.26
C ASP A 757 -1.88 -81.04 -5.11
N LEU A 758 -2.44 -82.22 -5.44
CA LEU A 758 -3.72 -82.34 -6.15
C LEU A 758 -4.88 -81.74 -5.34
N ARG A 759 -4.95 -82.01 -4.02
CA ARG A 759 -5.94 -81.37 -3.14
C ARG A 759 -5.76 -79.85 -3.10
N LYS A 760 -4.51 -79.36 -3.10
CA LYS A 760 -4.21 -77.94 -3.09
C LYS A 760 -4.59 -77.27 -4.42
N LEU A 761 -4.31 -77.90 -5.54
CA LEU A 761 -4.72 -77.45 -6.87
C LEU A 761 -6.24 -77.39 -7.00
N ARG A 762 -6.99 -78.39 -6.50
CA ARG A 762 -8.46 -78.32 -6.45
C ARG A 762 -8.97 -77.15 -5.63
N MET A 763 -8.42 -76.93 -4.42
CA MET A 763 -8.80 -75.77 -3.61
C MET A 763 -8.48 -74.43 -4.30
N ILE A 764 -7.36 -74.35 -5.02
CA ILE A 764 -6.97 -73.16 -5.79
C ILE A 764 -7.94 -72.94 -6.95
N LYS A 765 -8.31 -73.99 -7.68
CA LYS A 765 -9.30 -73.97 -8.76
C LYS A 765 -10.66 -73.48 -8.24
N GLU A 766 -11.18 -74.13 -7.21
CA GLU A 766 -12.46 -73.77 -6.58
C GLU A 766 -12.48 -72.31 -6.07
N THR A 767 -11.35 -71.83 -5.54
CA THR A 767 -11.23 -70.44 -5.09
C THR A 767 -11.21 -69.48 -6.28
N ALA A 768 -10.38 -69.75 -7.29
CA ALA A 768 -10.28 -68.89 -8.47
C ALA A 768 -11.58 -68.86 -9.28
N GLU A 769 -12.28 -69.98 -9.42
CA GLU A 769 -13.60 -70.05 -10.06
C GLU A 769 -14.62 -69.24 -9.28
N ARG A 770 -14.70 -69.40 -7.95
CA ARG A 770 -15.65 -68.66 -7.13
C ARG A 770 -15.44 -67.15 -7.20
N GLU A 771 -14.20 -66.69 -7.02
CA GLU A 771 -13.88 -65.25 -7.07
C GLU A 771 -14.14 -64.69 -8.48
N LEU A 772 -13.85 -65.46 -9.54
CA LEU A 772 -14.15 -65.06 -10.91
C LEU A 772 -15.67 -64.97 -11.17
N VAL A 773 -16.45 -65.93 -10.66
CA VAL A 773 -17.93 -65.86 -10.70
C VAL A 773 -18.41 -64.60 -9.98
N ASP A 774 -17.97 -64.36 -8.74
CA ASP A 774 -18.39 -63.20 -7.95
C ASP A 774 -18.10 -61.87 -8.67
N ILE A 775 -16.93 -61.74 -9.31
CA ILE A 775 -16.57 -60.56 -10.12
C ILE A 775 -17.54 -60.41 -11.31
N ILE A 776 -17.78 -61.48 -12.07
CA ILE A 776 -18.66 -61.41 -13.24
C ILE A 776 -20.11 -61.09 -12.83
N SER A 777 -20.61 -61.73 -11.78
CA SER A 777 -21.94 -61.50 -11.20
C SER A 777 -22.11 -60.07 -10.68
N GLN A 778 -21.07 -59.49 -10.08
CA GLN A 778 -21.15 -58.13 -9.55
C GLN A 778 -21.09 -57.07 -10.65
N TYR A 779 -20.22 -57.22 -11.65
CA TYR A 779 -19.89 -56.12 -12.57
C TYR A 779 -20.54 -56.25 -13.96
N TYR A 780 -20.83 -57.47 -14.43
CA TYR A 780 -21.26 -57.68 -15.82
C TYR A 780 -22.67 -58.27 -15.95
N ILE A 781 -23.10 -59.10 -14.99
CA ILE A 781 -24.46 -59.66 -14.97
C ILE A 781 -25.57 -58.60 -14.81
N PRO A 782 -25.43 -57.50 -14.02
CA PRO A 782 -26.51 -56.54 -13.84
C PRO A 782 -26.98 -55.89 -15.14
N GLN A 783 -26.08 -55.71 -16.12
CA GLN A 783 -26.48 -55.19 -17.44
C GLN A 783 -27.36 -56.20 -18.19
N LEU A 784 -27.03 -57.48 -18.14
CA LEU A 784 -27.83 -58.53 -18.77
C LEU A 784 -29.20 -58.65 -18.10
N GLN A 785 -29.25 -58.58 -16.77
CA GLN A 785 -30.49 -58.55 -15.99
C GLN A 785 -31.39 -57.38 -16.42
N ASN A 786 -30.82 -56.18 -16.55
CA ASN A 786 -31.56 -55.01 -17.01
C ASN A 786 -32.12 -55.21 -18.41
N ASP A 787 -31.29 -55.60 -19.39
CA ASP A 787 -31.69 -55.80 -20.79
C ASP A 787 -32.85 -56.82 -20.92
N LEU A 788 -32.85 -57.85 -20.05
CA LEU A 788 -33.87 -58.91 -20.02
C LEU A 788 -35.13 -58.55 -19.23
N SER A 789 -35.04 -57.63 -18.27
CA SER A 789 -36.17 -57.22 -17.40
C SER A 789 -37.10 -56.16 -18.01
N GLU A 790 -36.72 -55.55 -19.14
CA GLU A 790 -37.57 -54.60 -19.88
C GLU A 790 -38.83 -55.28 -20.42
N SER A 791 -39.91 -54.51 -20.67
CA SER A 791 -41.19 -55.06 -21.15
C SER A 791 -41.66 -54.33 -22.42
N PRO A 792 -41.49 -54.93 -23.63
CA PRO A 792 -40.97 -56.28 -23.88
C PRO A 792 -39.44 -56.37 -23.71
N PRO A 793 -38.88 -57.56 -23.39
CA PRO A 793 -37.45 -57.74 -23.21
C PRO A 793 -36.67 -57.34 -24.45
N HIS A 794 -35.59 -56.57 -24.29
CA HIS A 794 -34.78 -56.08 -25.40
C HIS A 794 -33.76 -57.15 -25.81
N ILE A 795 -34.23 -58.23 -26.46
CA ILE A 795 -33.38 -59.35 -26.89
C ILE A 795 -32.39 -58.95 -27.98
N GLY A 796 -32.82 -58.04 -28.86
CA GLY A 796 -32.12 -57.65 -30.09
C GLY A 796 -32.28 -58.64 -31.23
N PHE A 797 -31.75 -58.28 -32.41
CA PHE A 797 -31.86 -59.07 -33.65
C PHE A 797 -30.52 -59.07 -34.40
N SER A 798 -30.36 -60.05 -35.31
CA SER A 798 -29.20 -60.15 -36.20
C SER A 798 -29.38 -59.31 -37.48
N LYS A 799 -28.31 -58.66 -37.97
CA LYS A 799 -28.28 -58.01 -39.28
C LYS A 799 -27.82 -58.99 -40.37
N LYS A 800 -28.52 -59.08 -41.51
CA LYS A 800 -28.20 -60.02 -42.60
C LYS A 800 -26.83 -59.76 -43.26
N ASN A 801 -26.12 -60.85 -43.60
CA ASN A 801 -24.89 -60.95 -44.41
C ASN A 801 -23.57 -60.44 -43.79
N ALA A 802 -23.33 -60.69 -42.51
CA ALA A 802 -22.08 -60.31 -41.85
C ALA A 802 -21.21 -61.51 -41.44
N LYS A 803 -19.89 -61.29 -41.29
CA LYS A 803 -18.88 -62.32 -40.97
C LYS A 803 -18.74 -62.49 -39.44
N PHE A 804 -18.39 -63.68 -38.94
CA PHE A 804 -18.30 -63.98 -37.50
C PHE A 804 -17.37 -63.03 -36.71
N THR A 805 -16.31 -62.53 -37.33
CA THR A 805 -15.33 -61.63 -36.70
C THR A 805 -15.86 -60.20 -36.46
N ASP A 806 -17.07 -59.85 -36.92
CA ASP A 806 -17.66 -58.50 -36.81
C ASP A 806 -18.97 -58.52 -35.97
N PHE A 807 -19.00 -59.37 -34.94
CA PHE A 807 -20.20 -59.78 -34.21
C PHE A 807 -20.80 -58.69 -33.30
N GLU A 808 -19.98 -57.76 -32.77
CA GLU A 808 -20.45 -56.67 -31.88
C GLU A 808 -21.40 -55.67 -32.55
N HIS A 809 -21.39 -55.60 -33.89
CA HIS A 809 -22.25 -54.71 -34.67
C HIS A 809 -23.50 -55.40 -35.25
N GLN A 810 -23.61 -56.72 -35.05
CA GLN A 810 -24.66 -57.58 -35.62
C GLN A 810 -25.84 -57.82 -34.70
N PHE A 811 -25.59 -58.00 -33.40
CA PHE A 811 -26.64 -58.20 -32.39
C PHE A 811 -26.83 -56.94 -31.53
N THR A 812 -28.04 -56.75 -31.04
CA THR A 812 -28.38 -55.69 -30.08
C THR A 812 -28.90 -56.30 -28.78
N GLY A 813 -29.09 -55.50 -27.73
CA GLY A 813 -29.77 -55.95 -26.52
C GLY A 813 -29.07 -57.06 -25.74
N ALA A 814 -29.88 -57.87 -25.06
CA ALA A 814 -29.44 -58.96 -24.19
C ALA A 814 -28.53 -59.99 -24.90
N LEU A 815 -28.72 -60.23 -26.20
CA LEU A 815 -27.83 -61.11 -26.98
C LEU A 815 -26.42 -60.55 -27.10
N LYS A 816 -26.30 -59.25 -27.41
CA LYS A 816 -25.00 -58.59 -27.46
C LYS A 816 -24.33 -58.61 -26.10
N THR A 817 -25.09 -58.36 -25.04
CA THR A 817 -24.57 -58.37 -23.67
C THR A 817 -24.10 -59.76 -23.25
N THR A 818 -24.87 -60.82 -23.53
CA THR A 818 -24.49 -62.22 -23.25
C THR A 818 -23.22 -62.62 -24.00
N TYR A 819 -23.13 -62.28 -25.30
CA TYR A 819 -21.93 -62.51 -26.09
C TYR A 819 -20.71 -61.79 -25.51
N ARG A 820 -20.86 -60.50 -25.15
CA ARG A 820 -19.77 -59.71 -24.58
C ARG A 820 -19.26 -60.29 -23.26
N ILE A 821 -20.16 -60.80 -22.41
CA ILE A 821 -19.80 -61.42 -21.13
C ILE A 821 -19.00 -62.70 -21.34
N LEU A 822 -19.34 -63.53 -22.34
CA LEU A 822 -18.68 -64.82 -22.53
C LEU A 822 -17.41 -64.73 -23.39
N LEU A 823 -17.49 -64.03 -24.52
CA LEU A 823 -16.49 -64.14 -25.59
C LEU A 823 -15.52 -62.96 -25.70
N ARG A 824 -15.90 -61.77 -25.22
CA ARG A 824 -15.04 -60.58 -25.36
C ARG A 824 -14.35 -60.21 -24.05
N LYS A 825 -13.18 -59.57 -24.19
CA LYS A 825 -12.29 -59.19 -23.08
C LYS A 825 -12.84 -58.27 -22.00
N PRO A 826 -13.94 -57.49 -22.18
CA PRO A 826 -14.57 -56.86 -21.03
C PRO A 826 -15.18 -57.91 -20.08
N GLY A 827 -15.68 -59.04 -20.59
CA GLY A 827 -16.18 -60.16 -19.77
C GLY A 827 -15.11 -61.22 -19.55
N LEU A 828 -15.49 -62.50 -19.69
CA LEU A 828 -14.59 -63.64 -19.60
C LEU A 828 -13.60 -63.70 -20.76
N GLY A 829 -13.93 -63.18 -21.95
CA GLY A 829 -13.01 -63.23 -23.09
C GLY A 829 -12.55 -64.64 -23.43
N ALA A 830 -13.46 -65.62 -23.46
CA ALA A 830 -13.11 -67.03 -23.63
C ALA A 830 -12.66 -67.39 -25.06
N ASP A 831 -13.06 -66.60 -26.06
CA ASP A 831 -12.57 -66.68 -27.45
C ASP A 831 -11.16 -66.04 -27.50
N GLU A 832 -10.12 -66.87 -27.38
CA GLU A 832 -8.72 -66.42 -27.32
C GLU A 832 -8.17 -66.12 -28.73
N ASP A 833 -8.65 -66.82 -29.77
CA ASP A 833 -8.21 -66.64 -31.15
C ASP A 833 -9.01 -65.59 -31.95
N ASP A 834 -10.06 -65.04 -31.33
CA ASP A 834 -10.94 -63.98 -31.85
C ASP A 834 -11.64 -64.38 -33.16
N ASP A 835 -11.88 -65.68 -33.35
CA ASP A 835 -12.56 -66.22 -34.53
C ASP A 835 -14.10 -66.10 -34.44
N GLY A 836 -14.61 -65.70 -33.27
CA GLY A 836 -16.02 -65.50 -32.97
C GLY A 836 -16.73 -66.77 -32.51
N ARG A 837 -16.00 -67.85 -32.23
CA ARG A 837 -16.49 -69.14 -31.75
C ARG A 837 -15.73 -69.54 -30.50
N LEU A 838 -16.13 -70.66 -29.89
CA LEU A 838 -15.34 -71.27 -28.81
C LEU A 838 -14.88 -72.64 -29.26
N GLY A 839 -13.57 -72.83 -29.29
CA GLY A 839 -12.93 -74.12 -29.46
C GLY A 839 -13.14 -75.03 -28.24
N LEU A 840 -12.97 -76.34 -28.45
CA LEU A 840 -13.07 -77.37 -27.39
C LEU A 840 -12.14 -77.10 -26.19
N GLU A 841 -10.99 -76.48 -26.44
CA GLU A 841 -10.02 -76.15 -25.39
C GLU A 841 -10.39 -74.87 -24.62
N GLU A 842 -11.07 -73.91 -25.26
CA GLU A 842 -11.43 -72.62 -24.67
C GLU A 842 -12.62 -72.71 -23.71
N ILE A 843 -13.52 -73.64 -24.02
CA ILE A 843 -14.69 -74.02 -23.23
C ILE A 843 -14.35 -74.36 -21.77
N LEU A 844 -13.18 -74.98 -21.54
CA LEU A 844 -12.77 -75.47 -20.23
C LEU A 844 -12.46 -74.34 -19.24
N TYR A 845 -12.36 -73.10 -19.72
CA TYR A 845 -12.05 -71.92 -18.91
C TYR A 845 -13.29 -71.09 -18.53
N LEU A 846 -14.49 -71.52 -18.93
CA LEU A 846 -15.74 -70.84 -18.56
C LEU A 846 -16.21 -71.31 -17.17
N PRO A 847 -16.35 -70.40 -16.18
CA PRO A 847 -16.83 -70.78 -14.86
C PRO A 847 -18.28 -71.26 -14.93
N CYS A 848 -18.53 -72.47 -14.43
CA CYS A 848 -19.86 -73.08 -14.46
C CYS A 848 -20.93 -72.22 -13.75
N GLY A 849 -20.57 -71.52 -12.66
CA GLY A 849 -21.48 -70.63 -11.95
C GLY A 849 -22.00 -69.48 -12.84
N THR A 850 -21.13 -68.87 -13.65
CA THR A 850 -21.50 -67.81 -14.59
C THR A 850 -22.42 -68.33 -15.69
N LEU A 851 -22.15 -69.52 -16.23
CA LEU A 851 -22.99 -70.11 -17.27
C LEU A 851 -24.39 -70.41 -16.74
N LYS A 852 -24.49 -70.95 -15.52
CA LYS A 852 -25.76 -71.24 -14.86
C LYS A 852 -26.55 -69.97 -14.58
N GLU A 853 -25.90 -68.91 -14.08
CA GLU A 853 -26.56 -67.63 -13.80
C GLU A 853 -27.11 -66.97 -15.07
N ILE A 854 -26.35 -66.99 -16.16
CA ILE A 854 -26.84 -66.49 -17.46
C ILE A 854 -28.06 -67.29 -17.92
N GLU A 855 -28.03 -68.61 -17.84
CA GLU A 855 -29.14 -69.45 -18.27
C GLU A 855 -30.42 -69.24 -17.44
N GLU A 856 -30.28 -69.12 -16.11
CA GLU A 856 -31.41 -68.81 -15.21
C GLU A 856 -32.07 -67.47 -15.56
N LEU A 857 -31.28 -66.45 -15.91
CA LEU A 857 -31.81 -65.14 -16.30
C LEU A 857 -32.60 -65.18 -17.60
N TRP A 858 -32.11 -65.92 -18.60
CA TRP A 858 -32.83 -66.09 -19.86
C TRP A 858 -34.13 -66.86 -19.66
N HIS A 859 -34.14 -67.94 -18.86
CA HIS A 859 -35.38 -68.65 -18.53
C HIS A 859 -36.40 -67.79 -17.77
N LEU A 860 -35.96 -67.01 -16.78
CA LEU A 860 -36.84 -66.10 -16.04
C LEU A 860 -37.48 -65.06 -16.97
N ALA A 861 -36.68 -64.46 -17.87
CA ALA A 861 -37.16 -63.48 -18.84
C ALA A 861 -38.17 -64.10 -19.83
N THR A 862 -38.05 -65.39 -20.10
CA THR A 862 -38.92 -66.13 -21.02
C THR A 862 -40.09 -66.84 -20.37
N LYS A 863 -40.32 -66.65 -19.06
CA LYS A 863 -41.33 -67.37 -18.25
C LYS A 863 -41.18 -68.90 -18.33
N ASN A 864 -39.93 -69.37 -18.37
CA ASN A 864 -39.52 -70.77 -18.55
C ASN A 864 -39.88 -71.37 -19.93
N ASP A 865 -40.41 -70.60 -20.86
CA ASP A 865 -40.75 -71.11 -22.19
C ASP A 865 -39.51 -71.27 -23.09
N CYS A 866 -38.38 -70.62 -22.77
CA CYS A 866 -37.15 -70.71 -23.56
C CYS A 866 -35.86 -70.41 -22.78
N GLY A 867 -34.95 -71.37 -22.72
CA GLY A 867 -33.52 -71.15 -22.41
C GLY A 867 -32.62 -71.52 -23.59
N PHE A 868 -31.32 -71.29 -23.47
CA PHE A 868 -30.35 -71.74 -24.48
C PHE A 868 -30.30 -73.28 -24.55
N TYR A 869 -30.72 -74.00 -23.50
CA TYR A 869 -30.65 -75.46 -23.45
C TYR A 869 -31.93 -76.27 -23.75
N GLY A 870 -33.14 -75.69 -23.79
CA GLY A 870 -34.37 -76.46 -24.12
C GLY A 870 -35.56 -76.17 -23.21
N GLU A 871 -36.71 -76.81 -23.46
CA GLU A 871 -37.84 -76.82 -22.50
C GLU A 871 -37.64 -77.87 -21.38
N ASP A 872 -36.89 -78.95 -21.62
CA ASP A 872 -36.77 -80.09 -20.69
C ASP A 872 -35.55 -80.07 -19.73
N PHE A 873 -34.79 -78.97 -19.66
CA PHE A 873 -33.44 -78.99 -19.05
C PHE A 873 -33.33 -78.48 -17.60
N TYR A 874 -34.44 -78.24 -16.91
CA TYR A 874 -34.42 -77.59 -15.58
C TYR A 874 -34.07 -78.54 -14.40
N GLU A 875 -33.88 -79.85 -14.63
CA GLU A 875 -33.63 -80.81 -13.54
C GLU A 875 -32.19 -81.31 -13.42
N SER A 876 -31.25 -81.00 -14.33
CA SER A 876 -29.85 -81.41 -14.16
C SER A 876 -29.02 -80.34 -13.43
N THR A 877 -28.45 -80.74 -12.30
CA THR A 877 -27.77 -79.85 -11.33
C THR A 877 -26.24 -79.98 -11.36
N THR A 878 -25.68 -80.61 -12.39
CA THR A 878 -24.25 -80.96 -12.48
C THR A 878 -23.57 -80.28 -13.65
N CYS A 879 -22.47 -79.56 -13.37
CA CYS A 879 -21.66 -78.84 -14.35
C CYS A 879 -21.13 -79.69 -15.50
N ASP A 880 -21.05 -81.01 -15.34
CA ASP A 880 -20.53 -81.93 -16.35
C ASP A 880 -21.31 -81.86 -17.67
N GLU A 881 -22.62 -81.57 -17.63
CA GLU A 881 -23.47 -81.42 -18.83
C GLU A 881 -23.42 -80.00 -19.44
N LEU A 882 -22.91 -79.04 -18.66
CA LEU A 882 -22.79 -77.62 -19.01
C LEU A 882 -21.36 -77.25 -19.43
N SER A 883 -20.50 -78.23 -19.67
CA SER A 883 -19.06 -78.12 -19.98
C SER A 883 -18.78 -77.38 -21.30
N GLY A 884 -19.20 -76.11 -21.39
CA GLY A 884 -19.15 -75.10 -22.45
C GLY A 884 -19.57 -75.53 -23.85
N GLU A 885 -19.27 -76.75 -24.29
CA GLU A 885 -19.60 -77.35 -25.59
C GLU A 885 -21.06 -77.13 -25.94
N THR A 886 -22.01 -77.39 -25.03
CA THR A 886 -23.43 -77.30 -25.34
C THR A 886 -23.94 -75.85 -25.45
N LEU A 887 -23.40 -74.91 -24.67
CA LEU A 887 -23.78 -73.49 -24.75
C LEU A 887 -23.20 -72.86 -26.00
N SER A 888 -21.90 -73.06 -26.22
CA SER A 888 -21.17 -72.39 -27.29
C SER A 888 -21.48 -73.00 -28.65
N TYR A 889 -21.67 -74.32 -28.73
CA TYR A 889 -22.13 -74.97 -29.95
C TYR A 889 -23.53 -74.47 -30.33
N ARG A 890 -24.49 -74.38 -29.39
CA ARG A 890 -25.85 -73.92 -29.70
C ARG A 890 -25.98 -72.41 -29.92
N LEU A 891 -25.19 -71.61 -29.21
CA LEU A 891 -25.14 -70.16 -29.39
C LEU A 891 -24.36 -69.75 -30.65
N PHE A 892 -23.39 -70.54 -31.14
CA PHE A 892 -22.42 -70.04 -32.12
C PHE A 892 -22.17 -70.96 -33.33
N GLU A 893 -23.00 -71.99 -33.58
CA GLU A 893 -22.92 -72.80 -34.81
C GLU A 893 -23.23 -71.98 -36.07
N SER A 894 -24.31 -71.20 -36.05
CA SER A 894 -24.63 -70.19 -37.08
C SER A 894 -25.54 -69.09 -36.55
N VAL A 895 -25.38 -67.87 -37.07
CA VAL A 895 -26.24 -66.71 -36.75
C VAL A 895 -27.72 -67.03 -37.02
N ASP A 896 -28.03 -67.80 -38.07
CA ASP A 896 -29.39 -68.23 -38.43
C ASP A 896 -29.98 -69.22 -37.40
N ALA A 897 -29.15 -70.01 -36.71
CA ALA A 897 -29.61 -70.95 -35.68
C ALA A 897 -30.08 -70.24 -34.42
N ILE A 898 -29.37 -69.18 -34.00
CA ILE A 898 -29.75 -68.32 -32.87
C ILE A 898 -31.10 -67.64 -33.16
N GLU A 899 -31.24 -67.05 -34.36
CA GLU A 899 -32.47 -66.35 -34.75
C GLU A 899 -33.66 -67.33 -34.83
N LYS A 900 -33.48 -68.52 -35.40
CA LYS A 900 -34.51 -69.59 -35.41
C LYS A 900 -34.91 -70.02 -34.00
N ARG A 901 -33.95 -70.19 -33.09
CA ARG A 901 -34.23 -70.62 -31.71
C ARG A 901 -35.08 -69.58 -30.98
N ILE A 902 -34.70 -68.31 -31.07
CA ILE A 902 -35.39 -67.21 -30.38
C ILE A 902 -36.78 -66.95 -31.00
N THR A 903 -36.90 -67.04 -32.33
CA THR A 903 -38.19 -66.87 -33.03
C THR A 903 -39.16 -68.04 -32.84
N SER A 904 -38.66 -69.22 -32.41
CA SER A 904 -39.50 -70.39 -32.08
C SER A 904 -40.15 -70.33 -30.69
N CYS A 905 -39.78 -69.37 -29.85
CA CYS A 905 -40.30 -69.22 -28.50
C CYS A 905 -41.74 -68.64 -28.52
N PRO A 906 -42.75 -69.37 -28.03
CA PRO A 906 -44.17 -69.06 -28.27
C PRO A 906 -44.65 -67.72 -27.70
N ASN A 907 -44.00 -67.21 -26.64
CA ASN A 907 -44.33 -65.93 -26.00
C ASN A 907 -43.44 -64.74 -26.41
N PHE A 908 -42.51 -64.92 -27.37
CA PHE A 908 -41.63 -63.85 -27.87
C PHE A 908 -42.08 -63.29 -29.22
N LYS A 909 -42.91 -62.25 -29.19
CA LYS A 909 -43.09 -61.40 -30.37
C LYS A 909 -41.95 -60.39 -30.44
N ALA A 910 -40.95 -60.68 -31.28
CA ALA A 910 -39.87 -59.75 -31.59
C ALA A 910 -40.43 -58.36 -31.96
N SER A 911 -40.11 -57.34 -31.15
CA SER A 911 -40.42 -55.94 -31.47
C SER A 911 -39.57 -55.53 -32.67
N LYS A 912 -40.19 -55.44 -33.85
CA LYS A 912 -39.54 -54.96 -35.07
C LYS A 912 -39.16 -53.48 -34.88
N ALA A 913 -37.86 -53.17 -34.91
CA ALA A 913 -37.33 -51.85 -35.24
C ALA A 913 -36.24 -52.03 -36.29
#